data_AF-A0A918IEE0-F1
#
_entry.id   AF-A0A918IEE0-F1
#
_cell.length_a   1.000
_cell.length_b   1.000
_cell.length_c   1.000
_cell.angle_alpha   90.00
_cell.angle_beta   90.00
_cell.angle_gamma   90.00
#
_symmetry.space_group_name_H-M   'P 1'
#
loop_
_entity.id
_entity.type
_entity.pdbx_description
1 polymer ?
#
loop_
_entity_poly.entity_id
_entity_poly.type
_entity_poly.pdbx_seq_one_letter_code
_entity_poly.pdbx_strand_id
1 'polypeptide(L)'
;MNLDDVVRCEIHPSLGIARVGNSPTEFFIGPEVPGVPPQPAGGFKDGEGRVKRQAARFRVYGYAADGTALGELTAEHAEISWTVELANTKAAWFKFVGRHQDGAEGGGARDPRARRNQAVDVDDPEARSRLAVRPGPRTVTGPGQSGPGGRFDTGTFLGRPVPLGELRTDDDGRLLVLGGFGRSGTTRPDNPVVHFANNDFWYDDVSDGPVHASVTLRNGGEPLRAQPAWVLVTPPDFSPHTENLVTLYDVIAEAQRYEQPDSVSFTRDIHPILRRVSDYQWVNAAALRGHGEGEPGDFLAPTLLGQLASNGPGTAELRRSVFRRLRGPGAGVAEATSVYMPQLAGDDGEPLDGRPGRWMSLLPGQYERMRLWAEGDFTPDWTGRAPDPAEPAPQDEPHALVRAALEACSGGPFYPGIEMTYIAQDPDLWAGPFRLREDLEPGDLTKHMALPWQADFYECNTHWWPAQRPDDVYPEALFLSLVRAAGEQAARSIGPTPYRRPWARGVGQQIVRKPKPARMAGESDTAYDKRVDDRWRRMRAHAGAQDMVGQWSRLGFVVARQAPDGSRVLVETERADQVGLSHREWFYALQHPDRFPDQVKASRAFAQSFLAEAVAVQHDPAAPQTLRPFRYTRESLEERLDLIYSRLAQDAEAYDPADPDVEQVFRTRDSVLERVKQMAPFNLLDGVWLRHLTEAKPMDDVRGLLFSIWKEEVGDGNPALNHSTLYQTLLQQLGIHLPPVDSYAFTARTDLLDSAFTVPAFELAISCHPEAFFPELLGMTLFLEWEVLGVVPMAKLMDHHGIDSRFFRMHVGIDNAADGHGARAREAVMRYLDQLHTLGGEEAVQRQWERIWNGYVAFAVTGNLGEELVAHLKSPPTPEESLLRMIRDKAPRAALNHEKRMLAGSYLNDWFADPEGLLAALTASEWIVPGDPAGSPLFRLFRWNGPMYKVFDDEETEVWREWIRSLAEEPAERRAYSPLEAILLLADAVRTRPDGLLSDSRALVGPQPGNPDRLVERPVAWWCLQPAPALLAALTHPANMTDGTGDDGPPTAPAPVADFLHEFFAPADATRLARDLPVSRTVRQIVHDWVEAGCPLPDTGAPDTRVSLSTIQPVPEPDSPLRLRIQGMGGIH
;
A
#
# COMPACT_ATOMS: atom_id res chain seq x y z
N MET A 1 13.13 -44.47 -23.77
CA MET A 1 13.61 -44.85 -22.43
C MET A 1 13.52 -46.35 -22.28
N ASN A 2 14.52 -47.03 -21.71
CA ASN A 2 14.40 -48.43 -21.30
C ASN A 2 14.04 -48.46 -19.80
N LEU A 3 12.92 -49.09 -19.46
CA LEU A 3 12.37 -49.05 -18.09
C LEU A 3 13.20 -49.88 -17.10
N ASP A 4 13.96 -50.86 -17.57
CA ASP A 4 14.84 -51.68 -16.72
C ASP A 4 16.03 -50.89 -16.15
N ASP A 5 16.36 -49.74 -16.78
CA ASP A 5 17.46 -48.87 -16.34
C ASP A 5 17.02 -47.85 -15.27
N VAL A 6 15.71 -47.76 -14.98
CA VAL A 6 15.15 -46.84 -13.98
C VAL A 6 15.32 -47.45 -12.59
N VAL A 7 16.23 -46.90 -11.79
CA VAL A 7 16.49 -47.35 -10.41
C VAL A 7 15.93 -46.40 -9.35
N ARG A 8 15.58 -45.17 -9.74
CA ARG A 8 15.07 -44.10 -8.88
C ARG A 8 14.09 -43.22 -9.66
N CYS A 9 13.10 -42.67 -8.95
CA CYS A 9 12.19 -41.66 -9.48
C CYS A 9 12.27 -40.38 -8.65
N GLU A 10 12.15 -39.21 -9.29
CA GLU A 10 12.05 -37.91 -8.62
C GLU A 10 10.86 -37.10 -9.17
N ILE A 11 10.26 -36.27 -8.32
CA ILE A 11 9.20 -35.33 -8.71
C ILE A 11 9.82 -33.96 -9.07
N HIS A 12 9.39 -33.39 -10.20
CA HIS A 12 9.80 -32.07 -10.68
C HIS A 12 8.59 -31.21 -11.10
N PRO A 13 8.62 -29.88 -10.84
CA PRO A 13 9.64 -29.17 -10.07
C PRO A 13 9.68 -29.65 -8.61
N SER A 14 10.83 -29.49 -7.95
CA SER A 14 11.01 -29.82 -6.54
C SER A 14 10.20 -28.93 -5.60
N LEU A 15 9.96 -27.70 -6.05
CA LEU A 15 9.09 -26.72 -5.41
C LEU A 15 8.20 -26.10 -6.49
N GLY A 16 6.92 -26.48 -6.52
CA GLY A 16 5.94 -25.97 -7.48
C GLY A 16 5.18 -24.76 -6.97
N ILE A 17 4.82 -23.85 -7.88
CA ILE A 17 4.12 -22.60 -7.58
C ILE A 17 2.72 -22.61 -8.21
N ALA A 18 1.71 -22.75 -7.36
CA ALA A 18 0.32 -22.52 -7.71
C ALA A 18 -0.10 -21.13 -7.22
N ARG A 19 -1.05 -20.49 -7.91
CA ARG A 19 -1.56 -19.16 -7.52
C ARG A 19 -3.08 -19.17 -7.43
N VAL A 20 -3.60 -18.49 -6.41
CA VAL A 20 -5.04 -18.37 -6.18
C VAL A 20 -5.73 -17.58 -7.31
N GLY A 21 -7.01 -17.86 -7.55
CA GLY A 21 -7.80 -17.26 -8.61
C GLY A 21 -9.29 -17.48 -8.36
N ASN A 22 -10.12 -16.45 -8.54
CA ASN A 22 -11.55 -16.54 -8.23
C ASN A 22 -12.41 -17.14 -9.35
N SER A 23 -11.82 -17.57 -10.47
CA SER A 23 -12.54 -18.34 -11.49
C SER A 23 -12.88 -19.74 -10.94
N PRO A 24 -14.16 -20.15 -10.98
CA PRO A 24 -14.60 -21.42 -10.41
C PRO A 24 -14.07 -22.62 -11.21
N THR A 25 -13.86 -22.47 -12.52
CA THR A 25 -13.60 -23.58 -13.44
C THR A 25 -12.38 -23.41 -14.31
N GLU A 26 -11.99 -22.17 -14.66
CA GLU A 26 -10.87 -21.92 -15.57
C GLU A 26 -9.55 -21.74 -14.82
N PHE A 27 -8.48 -22.25 -15.43
CA PHE A 27 -7.12 -22.21 -14.90
C PHE A 27 -6.11 -22.27 -16.05
N PHE A 28 -4.85 -22.02 -15.74
CA PHE A 28 -3.71 -22.20 -16.66
C PHE A 28 -2.53 -22.82 -15.92
N ILE A 29 -1.54 -23.35 -16.65
CA ILE A 29 -0.33 -23.93 -16.07
C ILE A 29 0.71 -22.82 -15.89
N GLY A 30 1.44 -22.82 -14.77
CA GLY A 30 2.54 -21.90 -14.52
C GLY A 30 3.71 -22.05 -15.51
N PRO A 31 4.77 -21.23 -15.36
CA PRO A 31 5.96 -21.33 -16.22
C PRO A 31 6.63 -22.72 -16.10
N GLU A 32 6.98 -23.29 -17.26
CA GLU A 32 7.72 -24.57 -17.34
C GLU A 32 9.04 -24.45 -18.12
N VAL A 33 9.31 -23.29 -18.70
CA VAL A 33 10.55 -22.99 -19.42
C VAL A 33 11.17 -21.73 -18.82
N PRO A 34 12.45 -21.75 -18.36
CA PRO A 34 13.11 -20.57 -17.81
C PRO A 34 13.05 -19.37 -18.75
N GLY A 35 12.76 -18.19 -18.21
CA GLY A 35 12.62 -16.96 -18.99
C GLY A 35 11.36 -16.87 -19.88
N VAL A 36 10.47 -17.87 -19.87
CA VAL A 36 9.22 -17.85 -20.63
C VAL A 36 8.04 -17.63 -19.67
N PRO A 37 7.41 -16.44 -19.70
CA PRO A 37 6.25 -16.15 -18.86
C PRO A 37 4.99 -16.87 -19.37
N PRO A 38 4.00 -17.14 -18.50
CA PRO A 38 2.76 -17.78 -18.90
C PRO A 38 1.95 -16.90 -19.87
N GLN A 39 1.35 -17.53 -20.88
CA GLN A 39 0.45 -16.89 -21.85
C GLN A 39 -0.86 -17.68 -21.95
N PRO A 40 -1.76 -17.57 -20.96
CA PRO A 40 -3.00 -18.34 -20.93
C PRO A 40 -3.91 -18.00 -22.12
N ALA A 41 -4.52 -19.03 -22.70
CA ALA A 41 -5.51 -18.86 -23.75
C ALA A 41 -6.69 -18.00 -23.25
N GLY A 42 -7.01 -16.95 -24.00
CA GLY A 42 -8.06 -15.99 -23.64
C GLY A 42 -7.71 -15.04 -22.48
N GLY A 43 -6.44 -14.96 -22.07
CA GLY A 43 -6.00 -14.06 -21.00
C GLY A 43 -5.98 -14.69 -19.61
N PHE A 44 -5.58 -13.91 -18.62
CA PHE A 44 -5.47 -14.30 -17.21
C PHE A 44 -6.82 -14.33 -16.49
N LYS A 45 -7.88 -13.80 -17.10
CA LYS A 45 -9.24 -13.80 -16.59
C LYS A 45 -10.18 -14.60 -17.48
N ASP A 46 -11.27 -15.09 -16.90
CA ASP A 46 -12.35 -15.72 -17.63
C ASP A 46 -13.31 -14.69 -18.25
N GLY A 47 -14.30 -15.18 -19.01
CA GLY A 47 -15.28 -14.32 -19.70
C GLY A 47 -16.14 -13.45 -18.78
N GLU A 48 -16.16 -13.71 -17.47
CA GLU A 48 -16.85 -12.89 -16.46
C GLU A 48 -15.89 -11.92 -15.75
N GLY A 49 -14.61 -11.86 -16.14
CA GLY A 49 -13.60 -11.01 -15.54
C GLY A 49 -13.07 -11.53 -14.20
N ARG A 50 -13.19 -12.83 -13.91
CA ARG A 50 -12.58 -13.47 -12.73
C ARG A 50 -11.20 -14.00 -13.07
N VAL A 51 -10.25 -13.87 -12.15
CA VAL A 51 -8.87 -14.34 -12.28
C VAL A 51 -8.83 -15.87 -12.35
N LYS A 52 -8.24 -16.42 -13.41
CA LYS A 52 -7.97 -17.84 -13.56
C LYS A 52 -6.93 -18.29 -12.53
N ARG A 53 -7.11 -19.49 -11.98
CA ARG A 53 -6.11 -20.08 -11.07
C ARG A 53 -4.85 -20.48 -11.86
N GLN A 54 -3.67 -20.33 -11.27
CA GLN A 54 -2.45 -20.91 -11.81
C GLN A 54 -2.22 -22.28 -11.16
N ALA A 55 -2.14 -23.33 -11.99
CA ALA A 55 -1.83 -24.68 -11.55
C ALA A 55 -0.31 -24.91 -11.56
N ALA A 56 0.21 -25.52 -10.50
CA ALA A 56 1.54 -26.13 -10.52
C ALA A 56 1.42 -27.52 -11.16
N ARG A 57 2.14 -27.75 -12.27
CA ARG A 57 2.21 -29.07 -12.91
C ARG A 57 3.44 -29.82 -12.44
N PHE A 58 3.24 -31.01 -11.89
CA PHE A 58 4.30 -31.91 -11.44
C PHE A 58 4.43 -33.12 -12.36
N ARG A 59 5.68 -33.51 -12.61
CA ARG A 59 6.11 -34.61 -13.46
C ARG A 59 6.98 -35.56 -12.65
N VAL A 60 7.04 -36.83 -13.04
CA VAL A 60 7.97 -37.80 -12.48
C VAL A 60 9.07 -38.07 -13.50
N TYR A 61 10.33 -38.04 -13.09
CA TYR A 61 11.46 -38.42 -13.93
C TYR A 61 12.11 -39.70 -13.42
N GLY A 62 12.47 -40.59 -14.34
CA GLY A 62 13.24 -41.81 -14.06
C GLY A 62 14.74 -41.55 -14.15
N TYR A 63 15.51 -42.13 -13.23
CA TYR A 63 16.97 -41.95 -13.14
C TYR A 63 17.70 -43.28 -13.18
N ALA A 64 18.85 -43.28 -13.86
CA ALA A 64 19.82 -44.36 -13.82
C ALA A 64 20.63 -44.35 -12.51
N ALA A 65 21.37 -45.43 -12.26
CA ALA A 65 22.17 -45.59 -11.04
C ALA A 65 23.31 -44.57 -10.90
N ASP A 66 23.75 -43.97 -12.00
CA ASP A 66 24.78 -42.91 -12.02
C ASP A 66 24.19 -41.51 -11.81
N GLY A 67 22.87 -41.38 -11.65
CA GLY A 67 22.18 -40.10 -11.48
C GLY A 67 21.75 -39.43 -12.78
N THR A 68 21.96 -40.05 -13.94
CA THR A 68 21.49 -39.52 -15.22
C THR A 68 19.96 -39.58 -15.30
N ALA A 69 19.31 -38.47 -15.64
CA ALA A 69 17.89 -38.44 -15.95
C ALA A 69 17.63 -39.15 -17.29
N LEU A 70 16.83 -40.22 -17.25
CA LEU A 70 16.48 -41.03 -18.43
C LEU A 70 15.27 -40.46 -19.19
N GLY A 71 14.49 -39.60 -18.55
CA GLY A 71 13.35 -38.89 -19.10
C GLY A 71 12.11 -38.93 -18.20
N GLU A 72 11.05 -38.27 -18.65
CA GLU A 72 9.76 -38.23 -17.96
C GLU A 72 9.04 -39.60 -18.00
N LEU A 73 8.49 -40.01 -16.85
CA LEU A 73 7.58 -41.15 -16.72
C LEU A 73 6.13 -40.63 -16.75
N THR A 74 5.40 -41.05 -17.79
CA THR A 74 3.98 -40.74 -18.00
C THR A 74 3.11 -42.00 -17.81
N ALA A 75 1.79 -41.88 -18.00
CA ALA A 75 0.83 -42.99 -17.96
C ALA A 75 1.15 -44.14 -18.95
N GLU A 76 1.91 -43.85 -20.02
CA GLU A 76 2.43 -44.85 -20.97
C GLU A 76 3.49 -45.76 -20.33
N HIS A 77 4.30 -45.20 -19.42
CA HIS A 77 5.47 -45.84 -18.82
C HIS A 77 5.16 -46.48 -17.46
N ALA A 78 4.23 -45.88 -16.70
CA ALA A 78 3.91 -46.28 -15.34
C ALA A 78 2.45 -45.99 -14.96
N GLU A 79 1.94 -46.69 -13.95
CA GLU A 79 0.81 -46.21 -13.16
C GLU A 79 1.33 -45.30 -12.05
N ILE A 80 0.86 -44.04 -12.03
CA ILE A 80 1.32 -43.02 -11.09
C ILE A 80 0.17 -42.66 -10.16
N SER A 81 0.41 -42.78 -8.85
CA SER A 81 -0.49 -42.33 -7.81
C SER A 81 0.12 -41.17 -7.06
N TRP A 82 -0.54 -40.01 -7.12
CA TRP A 82 -0.10 -38.77 -6.49
C TRP A 82 -0.83 -38.56 -5.17
N THR A 83 -0.11 -38.18 -4.13
CA THR A 83 -0.67 -37.77 -2.85
C THR A 83 -0.14 -36.40 -2.47
N VAL A 84 -1.04 -35.45 -2.21
CA VAL A 84 -0.70 -34.09 -1.78
C VAL A 84 -1.44 -33.78 -0.50
N GLU A 85 -0.77 -33.12 0.44
CA GLU A 85 -1.39 -32.56 1.64
C GLU A 85 -1.16 -31.05 1.66
N LEU A 86 -2.24 -30.26 1.77
CA LEU A 86 -2.16 -28.79 1.88
C LEU A 86 -2.62 -28.36 3.26
N ALA A 87 -1.98 -27.34 3.81
CA ALA A 87 -2.49 -26.65 4.99
C ALA A 87 -2.19 -25.15 4.98
N ASN A 88 -3.00 -24.40 5.72
CA ASN A 88 -2.73 -23.02 6.07
C ASN A 88 -2.63 -22.91 7.59
N THR A 89 -1.46 -22.53 8.09
CA THR A 89 -1.20 -22.43 9.54
C THR A 89 -0.85 -21.01 9.98
N LYS A 90 -1.04 -20.00 9.11
CA LYS A 90 -0.74 -18.59 9.37
C LYS A 90 -1.37 -18.06 10.65
N ALA A 91 -2.64 -18.40 10.89
CA ALA A 91 -3.39 -17.90 12.04
C ALA A 91 -2.95 -18.54 13.37
N ALA A 92 -2.36 -19.74 13.30
CA ALA A 92 -1.81 -20.43 14.47
C ALA A 92 -0.39 -19.94 14.83
N TRP A 93 0.30 -19.30 13.88
CA TRP A 93 1.71 -18.92 13.96
C TRP A 93 1.95 -17.58 14.70
N PHE A 94 3.22 -17.17 14.74
CA PHE A 94 3.69 -15.92 15.33
C PHE A 94 3.29 -14.69 14.52
N LYS A 95 3.16 -13.56 15.21
CA LYS A 95 3.02 -12.26 14.56
C LYS A 95 4.29 -11.97 13.76
N PHE A 96 4.13 -11.44 12.56
CA PHE A 96 5.27 -10.98 11.77
C PHE A 96 5.69 -9.58 12.23
N VAL A 97 6.94 -9.41 12.66
CA VAL A 97 7.50 -8.12 13.12
C VAL A 97 8.72 -7.66 12.31
N GLY A 98 9.11 -8.44 11.29
CA GLY A 98 10.34 -8.25 10.54
C GLY A 98 11.43 -9.24 10.93
N ARG A 99 12.28 -9.56 9.96
CA ARG A 99 13.31 -10.60 10.07
C ARG A 99 14.27 -10.41 11.26
N HIS A 100 14.67 -9.16 11.54
CA HIS A 100 15.68 -8.86 12.57
C HIS A 100 15.07 -8.36 13.89
N GLN A 101 13.75 -8.31 13.99
CA GLN A 101 13.03 -7.90 15.20
C GLN A 101 12.51 -9.09 16.03
N ASP A 102 12.71 -10.31 15.55
CA ASP A 102 12.47 -11.58 16.25
C ASP A 102 13.40 -11.70 17.49
N GLY A 103 13.09 -10.95 18.55
CA GLY A 103 13.79 -10.96 19.84
C GLY A 103 13.85 -9.63 20.61
N ALA A 104 13.38 -8.52 20.02
CA ALA A 104 13.48 -7.19 20.64
C ALA A 104 12.31 -6.83 21.58
N GLU A 105 11.09 -7.29 21.31
CA GLU A 105 9.92 -7.11 22.19
C GLU A 105 9.81 -8.21 23.27
N GLY A 106 10.83 -8.36 24.12
CA GLY A 106 10.72 -9.01 25.43
C GLY A 106 10.38 -10.52 25.50
N GLY A 107 9.94 -11.14 24.41
CA GLY A 107 9.82 -12.58 24.23
C GLY A 107 10.78 -13.00 23.13
N GLY A 108 11.68 -13.95 23.41
CA GLY A 108 12.43 -14.58 22.33
C GLY A 108 11.49 -15.17 21.27
N ALA A 109 12.01 -15.59 20.12
CA ALA A 109 11.29 -16.22 18.98
C ALA A 109 10.44 -17.48 19.33
N ARG A 110 10.17 -17.74 20.61
CA ARG A 110 9.39 -18.84 21.17
C ARG A 110 8.46 -18.42 22.33
N ASP A 111 8.27 -17.13 22.63
CA ASP A 111 7.27 -16.71 23.62
C ASP A 111 5.85 -16.96 23.05
N PRO A 112 5.03 -17.84 23.64
CA PRO A 112 3.66 -18.07 23.18
C PRO A 112 2.84 -16.77 23.08
N ARG A 113 3.16 -15.75 23.89
CA ARG A 113 2.51 -14.43 23.89
C ARG A 113 2.85 -13.57 22.67
N ALA A 114 3.71 -14.01 21.77
CA ALA A 114 3.95 -13.36 20.48
C ALA A 114 3.12 -13.97 19.33
N ARG A 115 2.30 -15.00 19.61
CA ARG A 115 1.44 -15.64 18.60
C ARG A 115 0.34 -14.72 18.08
N ARG A 116 -0.12 -14.94 16.85
CA ARG A 116 -1.42 -14.45 16.37
C ARG A 116 -2.54 -15.13 17.15
N ASN A 117 -3.72 -14.51 17.20
CA ASN A 117 -4.89 -15.02 17.91
C ASN A 117 -4.62 -15.30 19.39
N GLN A 118 -4.09 -14.31 20.12
CA GLN A 118 -3.72 -14.47 21.54
C GLN A 118 -4.94 -14.62 22.44
N ALA A 119 -6.09 -14.14 21.99
CA ALA A 119 -7.36 -14.33 22.69
C ALA A 119 -7.87 -15.79 22.63
N VAL A 120 -7.26 -16.66 21.80
CA VAL A 120 -7.43 -18.11 21.90
C VAL A 120 -6.35 -18.62 22.85
N ASP A 121 -6.77 -19.33 23.90
CA ASP A 121 -5.90 -19.81 24.97
C ASP A 121 -4.61 -20.41 24.40
N VAL A 122 -3.49 -19.84 24.84
CA VAL A 122 -2.16 -20.14 24.32
C VAL A 122 -1.65 -21.49 24.80
N ASP A 123 -2.16 -21.94 25.95
CA ASP A 123 -1.79 -23.16 26.64
C ASP A 123 -2.74 -24.32 26.34
N ASP A 124 -3.79 -24.10 25.54
CA ASP A 124 -4.74 -25.12 25.06
C ASP A 124 -4.40 -25.55 23.61
N PRO A 125 -3.73 -26.70 23.41
CA PRO A 125 -3.35 -27.17 22.08
C PRO A 125 -4.55 -27.52 21.21
N GLU A 126 -5.65 -28.00 21.81
CA GLU A 126 -6.86 -28.36 21.07
C GLU A 126 -7.51 -27.07 20.54
N ALA A 127 -7.65 -26.04 21.37
CA ALA A 127 -8.20 -24.77 20.92
C ALA A 127 -7.34 -24.11 19.83
N ARG A 128 -6.01 -24.15 19.96
CA ARG A 128 -5.08 -23.60 18.95
C ARG A 128 -5.04 -24.41 17.66
N SER A 129 -5.25 -25.73 17.72
CA SER A 129 -5.28 -26.55 16.50
C SER A 129 -6.37 -26.11 15.52
N ARG A 130 -7.48 -25.55 16.03
CA ARG A 130 -8.60 -25.01 15.23
C ARG A 130 -8.29 -23.71 14.48
N LEU A 131 -7.11 -23.11 14.70
CA LEU A 131 -6.61 -21.96 13.94
C LEU A 131 -5.89 -22.39 12.65
N ALA A 132 -5.50 -23.66 12.53
CA ALA A 132 -4.91 -24.20 11.32
C ALA A 132 -6.00 -24.80 10.41
N VAL A 133 -5.97 -24.45 9.13
CA VAL A 133 -6.84 -25.08 8.12
C VAL A 133 -6.10 -26.31 7.59
N ARG A 134 -6.56 -27.50 8.01
CA ARG A 134 -5.99 -28.80 7.63
C ARG A 134 -7.07 -29.74 7.05
N PRO A 135 -7.30 -29.72 5.72
CA PRO A 135 -8.22 -30.66 5.05
C PRO A 135 -7.70 -32.11 4.99
N GLY A 136 -6.42 -32.35 5.30
CA GLY A 136 -5.75 -33.65 5.19
C GLY A 136 -5.35 -34.00 3.76
N PRO A 137 -4.64 -35.12 3.56
CA PRO A 137 -4.13 -35.52 2.25
C PRO A 137 -5.23 -35.88 1.26
N ARG A 138 -4.95 -35.71 -0.03
CA ARG A 138 -5.77 -36.16 -1.17
C ARG A 138 -4.92 -36.96 -2.13
N THR A 139 -5.52 -37.98 -2.74
CA THR A 139 -4.84 -38.88 -3.67
C THR A 139 -5.60 -38.99 -4.98
N VAL A 140 -4.86 -38.93 -6.09
CA VAL A 140 -5.37 -39.15 -7.45
C VAL A 140 -4.44 -40.12 -8.19
N THR A 141 -5.01 -41.02 -8.98
CA THR A 141 -4.25 -42.09 -9.65
C THR A 141 -4.64 -42.19 -11.12
N GLY A 142 -3.64 -42.27 -11.99
CA GLY A 142 -3.83 -42.39 -13.44
C GLY A 142 -4.17 -41.08 -14.16
N PRO A 143 -4.34 -41.12 -15.49
CA PRO A 143 -4.58 -39.93 -16.32
C PRO A 143 -6.01 -39.42 -16.24
N GLY A 144 -6.21 -38.14 -16.58
CA GLY A 144 -7.51 -37.50 -16.78
C GLY A 144 -8.39 -37.43 -15.53
N GLN A 145 -7.82 -37.49 -14.33
CA GLN A 145 -8.58 -37.48 -13.09
C GLN A 145 -9.01 -36.06 -12.74
N SER A 146 -10.32 -35.90 -12.51
CA SER A 146 -10.90 -34.70 -11.90
C SER A 146 -12.15 -35.11 -11.12
N GLY A 147 -12.40 -34.47 -9.97
CA GLY A 147 -13.61 -34.75 -9.21
C GLY A 147 -13.51 -34.44 -7.71
N PRO A 148 -14.59 -34.71 -6.95
CA PRO A 148 -14.68 -34.38 -5.53
C PRO A 148 -13.58 -35.02 -4.67
N GLY A 149 -13.11 -36.22 -5.03
CA GLY A 149 -12.05 -36.93 -4.31
C GLY A 149 -10.70 -36.22 -4.31
N GLY A 150 -10.47 -35.27 -5.23
CA GLY A 150 -9.27 -34.44 -5.29
C GLY A 150 -9.39 -33.09 -4.58
N ARG A 151 -10.55 -32.74 -4.00
CA ARG A 151 -10.79 -31.40 -3.43
C ARG A 151 -10.36 -31.28 -1.98
N PHE A 152 -9.70 -30.18 -1.64
CA PHE A 152 -9.31 -29.82 -0.28
C PHE A 152 -10.38 -28.94 0.40
N ASP A 153 -11.64 -29.39 0.42
CA ASP A 153 -12.83 -28.62 0.86
C ASP A 153 -13.33 -28.97 2.27
N THR A 154 -12.63 -29.85 2.99
CA THR A 154 -12.99 -30.27 4.36
C THR A 154 -12.27 -29.48 5.45
N GLY A 155 -11.33 -28.61 5.09
CA GLY A 155 -10.58 -27.77 6.03
C GLY A 155 -11.48 -26.70 6.64
N THR A 156 -11.28 -26.40 7.92
CA THR A 156 -12.03 -25.34 8.61
C THR A 156 -11.11 -24.43 9.43
N PHE A 157 -11.45 -23.15 9.51
CA PHE A 157 -10.89 -22.20 10.46
C PHE A 157 -11.95 -21.85 11.51
N LEU A 158 -11.73 -22.24 12.77
CA LEU A 158 -12.70 -22.06 13.88
C LEU A 158 -14.14 -22.47 13.49
N GLY A 159 -14.29 -23.58 12.77
CA GLY A 159 -15.58 -24.11 12.31
C GLY A 159 -16.12 -23.52 11.00
N ARG A 160 -15.48 -22.49 10.43
CA ARG A 160 -15.82 -21.94 9.11
C ARG A 160 -15.11 -22.76 8.01
N PRO A 161 -15.81 -23.28 6.99
CA PRO A 161 -15.17 -23.99 5.88
C PRO A 161 -14.25 -23.08 5.06
N VAL A 162 -13.03 -23.56 4.77
CA VAL A 162 -12.01 -22.87 3.97
C VAL A 162 -11.41 -23.86 2.97
N PRO A 163 -11.88 -23.89 1.71
CA PRO A 163 -11.31 -24.74 0.68
C PRO A 163 -9.91 -24.26 0.29
N LEU A 164 -8.91 -25.16 0.29
CA LEU A 164 -7.51 -24.80 -0.03
C LEU A 164 -7.10 -25.11 -1.48
N GLY A 165 -7.95 -25.79 -2.25
CA GLY A 165 -7.67 -26.12 -3.65
C GLY A 165 -8.21 -27.46 -4.12
N GLU A 166 -7.64 -27.98 -5.21
CA GLU A 166 -7.97 -29.30 -5.76
C GLU A 166 -6.81 -29.91 -6.55
N LEU A 167 -6.79 -31.25 -6.62
CA LEU A 167 -5.90 -32.05 -7.45
C LEU A 167 -6.60 -32.49 -8.72
N ARG A 168 -5.85 -32.48 -9.83
CA ARG A 168 -6.24 -33.11 -11.11
C ARG A 168 -5.05 -33.84 -11.71
N THR A 169 -5.31 -34.69 -12.68
CA THR A 169 -4.26 -35.18 -13.59
C THR A 169 -4.59 -34.85 -15.03
N ASP A 170 -3.56 -34.55 -15.83
CA ASP A 170 -3.71 -34.41 -17.28
C ASP A 170 -3.76 -35.79 -17.97
N ASP A 171 -3.89 -35.78 -19.30
CA ASP A 171 -4.04 -37.00 -20.09
C ASP A 171 -2.77 -37.89 -20.06
N ASP A 172 -1.61 -37.34 -19.71
CA ASP A 172 -0.36 -38.06 -19.53
C ASP A 172 -0.15 -38.56 -18.10
N GLY A 173 -1.08 -38.28 -17.19
CA GLY A 173 -0.97 -38.64 -15.77
C GLY A 173 -0.10 -37.71 -14.93
N ARG A 174 0.27 -36.53 -15.46
CA ARG A 174 0.96 -35.49 -14.69
C ARG A 174 0.01 -34.88 -13.69
N LEU A 175 0.52 -34.52 -12.51
CA LEU A 175 -0.28 -33.91 -11.47
C LEU A 175 -0.45 -32.41 -11.73
N LEU A 176 -1.67 -31.91 -11.57
CA LEU A 176 -2.00 -30.50 -11.51
C LEU A 176 -2.49 -30.18 -10.09
N VAL A 177 -1.78 -29.30 -9.39
CA VAL A 177 -2.23 -28.75 -8.10
C VAL A 177 -2.80 -27.35 -8.35
N LEU A 178 -4.09 -27.18 -8.12
CA LEU A 178 -4.77 -25.89 -8.16
C LEU A 178 -4.98 -25.39 -6.74
N GLY A 179 -4.61 -24.13 -6.48
CA GLY A 179 -4.83 -23.48 -5.19
C GLY A 179 -6.28 -23.09 -4.90
N GLY A 180 -6.46 -22.36 -3.78
CA GLY A 180 -7.71 -21.75 -3.37
C GLY A 180 -8.24 -20.68 -4.34
N PHE A 181 -9.32 -20.02 -3.93
CA PHE A 181 -10.06 -19.05 -4.74
C PHE A 181 -9.72 -17.58 -4.43
N GLY A 182 -8.70 -17.34 -3.60
CA GLY A 182 -8.27 -16.02 -3.15
C GLY A 182 -9.25 -15.38 -2.18
N ARG A 183 -9.96 -16.21 -1.41
CA ARG A 183 -10.95 -15.79 -0.41
C ARG A 183 -10.30 -15.62 0.95
N SER A 184 -10.48 -14.44 1.51
CA SER A 184 -10.12 -14.13 2.90
C SER A 184 -11.36 -13.69 3.66
N GLY A 185 -11.37 -13.93 4.97
CA GLY A 185 -12.51 -13.58 5.80
C GLY A 185 -12.18 -13.64 7.28
N THR A 186 -13.17 -13.34 8.10
CA THR A 186 -13.05 -13.37 9.56
C THR A 186 -14.23 -14.09 10.20
N THR A 187 -13.99 -14.69 11.36
CA THR A 187 -15.02 -15.40 12.15
C THR A 187 -15.70 -14.52 13.19
N ARG A 188 -15.21 -13.29 13.40
CA ARG A 188 -15.83 -12.31 14.29
C ARG A 188 -16.68 -11.32 13.50
N PRO A 189 -17.89 -10.98 13.97
CA PRO A 189 -18.65 -9.88 13.38
C PRO A 189 -17.87 -8.57 13.52
N ASP A 190 -17.99 -7.71 12.51
CA ASP A 190 -17.36 -6.39 12.46
C ASP A 190 -15.84 -6.39 12.73
N ASN A 191 -15.07 -7.34 12.22
CA ASN A 191 -13.64 -7.42 12.50
C ASN A 191 -12.80 -6.94 11.29
N PRO A 192 -12.65 -5.61 11.08
CA PRO A 192 -11.93 -5.06 9.93
C PRO A 192 -10.44 -5.38 10.00
N VAL A 193 -9.77 -5.28 8.85
CA VAL A 193 -8.31 -5.24 8.78
C VAL A 193 -7.81 -3.98 9.49
N VAL A 194 -6.80 -4.15 10.34
CA VAL A 194 -6.20 -3.06 11.14
C VAL A 194 -4.66 -3.08 11.14
N HIS A 195 -4.07 -4.00 10.39
CA HIS A 195 -2.62 -4.16 10.27
C HIS A 195 -2.30 -4.87 8.94
N PHE A 196 -1.14 -4.59 8.33
CA PHE A 196 -0.76 -5.21 7.05
C PHE A 196 -0.58 -6.73 7.14
N ALA A 197 0.14 -7.23 8.16
CA ALA A 197 0.41 -8.66 8.33
C ALA A 197 -0.37 -9.41 9.43
N ASN A 198 -0.84 -8.74 10.50
CA ASN A 198 -1.25 -9.42 11.73
C ASN A 198 -2.68 -9.09 12.15
N ASN A 199 -3.66 -9.79 11.58
CA ASN A 199 -5.07 -9.58 11.89
C ASN A 199 -5.66 -10.82 12.60
N ASP A 200 -6.02 -10.68 13.87
CA ASP A 200 -6.59 -11.77 14.65
C ASP A 200 -8.00 -12.14 14.13
N PHE A 201 -8.33 -13.43 14.22
CA PHE A 201 -9.58 -14.06 13.77
C PHE A 201 -9.82 -14.00 12.26
N TRP A 202 -8.81 -13.65 11.49
CA TRP A 202 -8.81 -13.74 10.03
C TRP A 202 -8.27 -15.06 9.54
N TYR A 203 -8.71 -15.46 8.35
CA TYR A 203 -8.21 -16.58 7.56
C TYR A 203 -8.09 -16.16 6.09
N ASP A 204 -7.25 -16.87 5.35
CA ASP A 204 -7.17 -16.84 3.90
C ASP A 204 -7.02 -18.27 3.35
N ASP A 205 -7.04 -18.43 2.02
CA ASP A 205 -7.03 -19.73 1.34
C ASP A 205 -5.75 -20.00 0.52
N VAL A 206 -4.67 -19.27 0.80
CA VAL A 206 -3.32 -19.71 0.43
C VAL A 206 -2.91 -20.89 1.31
N SER A 207 -1.91 -21.66 0.87
CA SER A 207 -1.47 -22.86 1.59
C SER A 207 -0.14 -23.35 1.06
N ASP A 208 0.44 -24.35 1.72
CA ASP A 208 1.55 -25.12 1.19
C ASP A 208 1.53 -26.54 1.72
N GLY A 209 2.29 -27.43 1.08
CA GLY A 209 2.55 -28.76 1.62
C GLY A 209 3.21 -29.75 0.68
N PRO A 210 3.47 -30.97 1.16
CA PRO A 210 4.26 -31.98 0.45
C PRO A 210 3.50 -32.62 -0.71
N VAL A 211 4.26 -32.99 -1.74
CA VAL A 211 3.81 -33.73 -2.92
C VAL A 211 4.58 -35.06 -2.97
N HIS A 212 3.84 -36.16 -2.92
CA HIS A 212 4.36 -37.52 -3.01
C HIS A 212 3.82 -38.24 -4.25
N ALA A 213 4.61 -39.18 -4.79
CA ALA A 213 4.18 -40.05 -5.86
C ALA A 213 4.65 -41.50 -5.61
N SER A 214 3.76 -42.45 -5.86
CA SER A 214 4.08 -43.86 -5.99
C SER A 214 3.97 -44.25 -7.46
N VAL A 215 5.01 -44.91 -7.97
CA VAL A 215 5.22 -45.17 -9.39
C VAL A 215 5.36 -46.67 -9.60
N THR A 216 4.41 -47.27 -10.30
CA THR A 216 4.46 -48.70 -10.67
C THR A 216 4.76 -48.80 -12.16
N LEU A 217 6.00 -49.19 -12.50
CA LEU A 217 6.45 -49.28 -13.89
C LEU A 217 5.70 -50.40 -14.64
N ARG A 218 5.43 -50.19 -15.93
CA ARG A 218 4.66 -51.14 -16.76
C ARG A 218 5.40 -52.43 -17.09
N ASN A 219 6.73 -52.46 -16.99
CA ASN A 219 7.55 -53.67 -17.11
C ASN A 219 7.45 -54.59 -15.86
N GLY A 220 6.72 -54.17 -14.82
CA GLY A 220 6.52 -54.92 -13.58
C GLY A 220 7.56 -54.57 -12.51
N GLY A 221 7.30 -54.97 -11.26
CA GLY A 221 8.15 -54.65 -10.10
C GLY A 221 7.34 -54.10 -8.92
N GLU A 222 8.03 -53.89 -7.80
CA GLU A 222 7.44 -53.21 -6.63
C GLU A 222 7.26 -51.71 -6.90
N PRO A 223 6.21 -51.06 -6.36
CA PRO A 223 6.02 -49.62 -6.51
C PRO A 223 7.23 -48.82 -6.00
N LEU A 224 7.79 -47.97 -6.86
CA LEU A 224 8.85 -47.05 -6.49
C LEU A 224 8.25 -45.81 -5.83
N ARG A 225 8.78 -45.42 -4.67
CA ARG A 225 8.46 -44.13 -4.06
C ARG A 225 9.34 -43.06 -4.71
N ALA A 226 8.74 -42.11 -5.41
CA ALA A 226 9.48 -41.00 -5.96
C ALA A 226 9.98 -40.08 -4.83
N GLN A 227 11.16 -39.50 -5.00
CA GLN A 227 11.66 -38.46 -4.11
C GLN A 227 10.66 -37.28 -4.10
N PRO A 228 10.22 -36.82 -2.92
CA PRO A 228 9.12 -35.87 -2.81
C PRO A 228 9.47 -34.47 -3.33
N ALA A 229 8.42 -33.72 -3.61
CA ALA A 229 8.44 -32.30 -3.90
C ALA A 229 7.53 -31.56 -2.91
N TRP A 230 7.38 -30.24 -3.09
CA TRP A 230 6.49 -29.40 -2.32
C TRP A 230 5.75 -28.44 -3.23
N VAL A 231 4.59 -27.96 -2.79
CA VAL A 231 3.81 -26.94 -3.51
C VAL A 231 3.55 -25.75 -2.60
N LEU A 232 3.73 -24.55 -3.14
CA LEU A 232 3.30 -23.28 -2.56
C LEU A 232 2.08 -22.79 -3.33
N VAL A 233 0.99 -22.48 -2.63
CA VAL A 233 -0.18 -21.78 -3.16
C VAL A 233 -0.10 -20.33 -2.69
N THR A 234 0.05 -19.39 -3.62
CA THR A 234 0.43 -18.00 -3.32
C THR A 234 -0.52 -16.98 -3.97
N PRO A 235 -0.37 -15.67 -3.69
CA PRO A 235 -1.10 -14.63 -4.41
C PRO A 235 -0.90 -14.68 -5.94
N PRO A 236 -1.80 -14.07 -6.75
CA PRO A 236 -1.59 -13.93 -8.18
C PRO A 236 -0.35 -13.08 -8.50
N ASP A 237 0.32 -13.39 -9.61
CA ASP A 237 1.33 -12.53 -10.22
C ASP A 237 0.63 -11.62 -11.24
N PHE A 238 0.50 -10.34 -10.92
CA PHE A 238 -0.20 -9.37 -11.76
C PHE A 238 0.69 -8.77 -12.85
N SER A 239 1.97 -9.13 -12.90
CA SER A 239 2.87 -8.68 -13.96
C SER A 239 3.83 -9.81 -14.38
N PRO A 240 3.32 -10.94 -14.89
CA PRO A 240 4.10 -12.14 -15.16
C PRO A 240 5.19 -11.97 -16.21
N HIS A 241 5.15 -10.88 -17.00
CA HIS A 241 6.20 -10.54 -17.96
C HIS A 241 7.32 -9.69 -17.36
N THR A 242 7.26 -9.34 -16.07
CA THR A 242 8.28 -8.56 -15.35
C THR A 242 8.94 -9.46 -14.32
N GLU A 243 10.25 -9.67 -14.41
CA GLU A 243 10.99 -10.49 -13.45
C GLU A 243 11.55 -9.64 -12.31
N ASN A 244 11.58 -10.20 -11.10
CA ASN A 244 12.24 -9.55 -9.97
C ASN A 244 13.73 -9.37 -10.20
N LEU A 245 14.30 -8.27 -9.68
CA LEU A 245 15.74 -8.05 -9.62
C LEU A 245 16.47 -9.23 -8.96
N VAL A 246 15.96 -9.66 -7.80
CA VAL A 246 16.37 -10.87 -7.10
C VAL A 246 15.17 -11.82 -7.06
N THR A 247 15.30 -12.98 -7.69
CA THR A 247 14.25 -14.00 -7.73
C THR A 247 14.40 -15.00 -6.60
N LEU A 248 13.34 -15.75 -6.28
CA LEU A 248 13.43 -16.82 -5.28
C LEU A 248 14.43 -17.91 -5.71
N TYR A 249 14.57 -18.15 -7.02
CA TYR A 249 15.62 -19.03 -7.55
C TYR A 249 17.03 -18.52 -7.19
N ASP A 250 17.31 -17.23 -7.40
CA ASP A 250 18.61 -16.62 -7.10
C ASP A 250 18.97 -16.79 -5.61
N VAL A 251 17.99 -16.58 -4.72
CA VAL A 251 18.15 -16.72 -3.27
C VAL A 251 18.51 -18.14 -2.87
N ILE A 252 17.74 -19.12 -3.34
CA ILE A 252 17.94 -20.53 -2.98
C ILE A 252 19.25 -21.05 -3.56
N ALA A 253 19.56 -20.68 -4.81
CA ALA A 253 20.83 -21.04 -5.45
C ALA A 253 22.03 -20.53 -4.64
N GLU A 254 21.98 -19.28 -4.17
CA GLU A 254 23.06 -18.70 -3.38
C GLU A 254 23.18 -19.32 -1.98
N ALA A 255 22.06 -19.50 -1.27
CA ALA A 255 22.04 -20.11 0.05
C ALA A 255 22.68 -21.50 0.05
N GLN A 256 22.50 -22.26 -1.04
CA GLN A 256 23.03 -23.61 -1.21
C GLN A 256 24.36 -23.66 -1.99
N ARG A 257 24.88 -22.50 -2.43
CA ARG A 257 26.07 -22.40 -3.30
C ARG A 257 25.97 -23.28 -4.55
N TYR A 258 24.76 -23.38 -5.11
CA TYR A 258 24.49 -24.18 -6.30
C TYR A 258 25.19 -23.58 -7.53
N GLU A 259 25.81 -24.45 -8.34
CA GLU A 259 26.45 -24.15 -9.63
C GLU A 259 27.14 -22.77 -9.71
N GLN A 260 28.20 -22.57 -8.93
CA GLN A 260 29.02 -21.36 -9.02
C GLN A 260 29.87 -21.42 -10.30
N PRO A 261 29.66 -20.53 -11.28
CA PRO A 261 30.42 -20.58 -12.52
C PRO A 261 31.87 -20.15 -12.29
N ASP A 262 32.82 -20.82 -12.96
CA ASP A 262 34.26 -20.51 -12.89
C ASP A 262 34.61 -19.13 -13.46
N SER A 263 33.77 -18.58 -14.33
CA SER A 263 33.94 -17.26 -14.94
C SER A 263 32.62 -16.55 -15.15
N VAL A 264 32.66 -15.21 -15.09
CA VAL A 264 31.50 -14.35 -15.33
C VAL A 264 31.24 -14.23 -16.83
N SER A 265 30.01 -14.47 -17.25
CA SER A 265 29.53 -14.22 -18.62
C SER A 265 28.65 -12.98 -18.62
N PHE A 266 28.84 -12.09 -19.60
CA PHE A 266 27.96 -10.93 -19.72
C PHE A 266 26.52 -11.36 -19.98
N THR A 267 26.32 -12.27 -20.94
CA THR A 267 25.00 -12.68 -21.39
C THR A 267 24.24 -13.47 -20.33
N ARG A 268 24.93 -14.35 -19.60
CA ARG A 268 24.33 -15.20 -18.55
C ARG A 268 24.15 -14.47 -17.23
N ASP A 269 25.12 -13.67 -16.79
CA ASP A 269 25.17 -13.21 -15.39
C ASP A 269 24.88 -11.71 -15.22
N ILE A 270 25.22 -10.87 -16.21
CA ILE A 270 25.13 -9.41 -16.08
C ILE A 270 23.89 -8.86 -16.78
N HIS A 271 23.65 -9.27 -18.02
CA HIS A 271 22.50 -8.84 -18.81
C HIS A 271 21.15 -9.07 -18.08
N PRO A 272 20.90 -10.20 -17.38
CA PRO A 272 19.65 -10.37 -16.64
C PRO A 272 19.44 -9.30 -15.55
N ILE A 273 20.49 -8.91 -14.82
CA ILE A 273 20.42 -7.88 -13.77
C ILE A 273 20.07 -6.51 -14.40
N LEU A 274 20.77 -6.14 -15.47
CA LEU A 274 20.53 -4.89 -16.20
C LEU A 274 19.12 -4.84 -16.80
N ARG A 275 18.66 -5.94 -17.39
CA ARG A 275 17.30 -6.04 -17.96
C ARG A 275 16.23 -5.95 -16.88
N ARG A 276 16.35 -6.70 -15.77
CA ARG A 276 15.36 -6.74 -14.68
C ARG A 276 15.14 -5.35 -14.08
N VAL A 277 16.22 -4.62 -13.78
CA VAL A 277 16.09 -3.25 -13.25
C VAL A 277 15.53 -2.27 -14.28
N SER A 278 15.87 -2.42 -15.57
CA SER A 278 15.29 -1.60 -16.63
C SER A 278 13.80 -1.88 -16.87
N ASP A 279 13.35 -3.12 -16.73
CA ASP A 279 11.94 -3.49 -16.91
C ASP A 279 11.03 -2.92 -15.81
N TYR A 280 11.57 -2.57 -14.63
CA TYR A 280 10.79 -1.93 -13.57
C TYR A 280 10.20 -0.59 -14.00
N GLN A 281 10.74 0.07 -15.02
CA GLN A 281 10.16 1.30 -15.59
C GLN A 281 8.69 1.15 -16.00
N TRP A 282 8.25 -0.09 -16.28
CA TRP A 282 6.90 -0.39 -16.72
C TRP A 282 5.90 -0.60 -15.59
N VAL A 283 6.38 -0.75 -14.36
CA VAL A 283 5.55 -1.06 -13.18
C VAL A 283 5.82 -0.13 -11.99
N ASN A 284 6.84 0.73 -12.07
CA ASN A 284 7.25 1.64 -11.02
C ASN A 284 7.78 2.98 -11.58
N ALA A 285 7.15 4.07 -11.16
CA ALA A 285 7.47 5.42 -11.61
C ALA A 285 8.88 5.90 -11.21
N ALA A 286 9.42 5.45 -10.07
CA ALA A 286 10.77 5.82 -9.66
C ALA A 286 11.82 5.15 -10.57
N ALA A 287 11.62 3.87 -10.90
CA ALA A 287 12.45 3.17 -11.88
C ALA A 287 12.40 3.83 -13.26
N LEU A 288 11.21 4.30 -13.70
CA LEU A 288 11.07 5.02 -14.97
C LEU A 288 11.91 6.29 -15.05
N ARG A 289 12.09 7.03 -13.94
CA ARG A 289 12.94 8.24 -13.92
C ARG A 289 14.41 7.94 -14.15
N GLY A 290 14.89 6.77 -13.74
CA GLY A 290 16.30 6.39 -13.87
C GLY A 290 16.61 5.52 -15.09
N HIS A 291 15.64 4.70 -15.51
CA HIS A 291 15.81 3.64 -16.50
C HIS A 291 14.90 3.79 -17.73
N GLY A 292 14.14 4.88 -17.83
CA GLY A 292 13.33 5.22 -18.99
C GLY A 292 14.17 5.58 -20.22
N GLU A 293 13.50 5.67 -21.37
CA GLU A 293 14.13 5.99 -22.66
C GLU A 293 15.00 7.26 -22.58
N GLY A 294 16.28 7.14 -22.95
CA GLY A 294 17.22 8.26 -23.00
C GLY A 294 17.83 8.67 -21.66
N GLU A 295 17.43 8.04 -20.55
CA GLU A 295 18.01 8.28 -19.23
C GLU A 295 19.37 7.57 -19.06
N PRO A 296 20.25 8.01 -18.14
CA PRO A 296 21.55 7.38 -17.92
C PRO A 296 21.50 5.88 -17.58
N GLY A 297 20.37 5.40 -17.06
CA GLY A 297 20.14 3.99 -16.72
C GLY A 297 19.35 3.22 -17.78
N ASP A 298 19.17 3.74 -19.00
CA ASP A 298 18.55 3.03 -20.13
C ASP A 298 19.45 1.91 -20.67
N PHE A 299 19.72 0.91 -19.83
CA PHE A 299 20.72 -0.13 -20.09
C PHE A 299 20.37 -1.03 -21.28
N LEU A 300 19.11 -1.02 -21.72
CA LEU A 300 18.64 -1.83 -22.85
C LEU A 300 18.73 -1.08 -24.19
N ALA A 301 19.06 0.21 -24.19
CA ALA A 301 19.37 0.94 -25.42
C ALA A 301 20.53 0.25 -26.17
N PRO A 302 20.37 -0.11 -27.46
CA PRO A 302 21.36 -0.93 -28.19
C PRO A 302 22.80 -0.39 -28.11
N THR A 303 22.96 0.93 -28.19
CA THR A 303 24.27 1.59 -28.11
C THR A 303 24.90 1.44 -26.72
N LEU A 304 24.14 1.71 -25.66
CA LEU A 304 24.65 1.63 -24.28
C LEU A 304 24.92 0.18 -23.89
N LEU A 305 24.00 -0.73 -24.21
CA LEU A 305 24.16 -2.15 -23.94
C LEU A 305 25.42 -2.73 -24.60
N GLY A 306 25.68 -2.38 -25.86
CA GLY A 306 26.89 -2.80 -26.57
C GLY A 306 28.18 -2.31 -25.91
N GLN A 307 28.17 -1.11 -25.30
CA GLN A 307 29.31 -0.59 -24.54
C GLN A 307 29.48 -1.33 -23.20
N LEU A 308 28.38 -1.60 -22.49
CA LEU A 308 28.38 -2.34 -21.22
C LEU A 308 28.81 -3.80 -21.40
N ALA A 309 28.52 -4.40 -22.57
CA ALA A 309 28.93 -5.74 -22.94
C ALA A 309 30.42 -5.89 -23.29
N SER A 310 31.12 -4.79 -23.57
CA SER A 310 32.54 -4.81 -23.90
C SER A 310 33.40 -4.79 -22.63
N ASN A 311 34.40 -5.67 -22.55
CA ASN A 311 35.41 -5.68 -21.48
C ASN A 311 36.65 -4.82 -21.78
N GLY A 312 36.66 -4.08 -22.90
CA GLY A 312 37.79 -3.24 -23.30
C GLY A 312 38.07 -2.06 -22.33
N PRO A 313 39.27 -1.47 -22.37
CA PRO A 313 39.65 -0.36 -21.49
C PRO A 313 38.85 0.92 -21.76
N GLY A 314 38.38 1.12 -23.00
CA GLY A 314 37.58 2.30 -23.38
C GLY A 314 36.20 2.36 -22.74
N THR A 315 35.68 1.23 -22.25
CA THR A 315 34.36 1.15 -21.59
C THR A 315 34.49 0.91 -20.07
N ALA A 316 35.71 0.83 -19.54
CA ALA A 316 35.94 0.52 -18.13
C ALA A 316 35.32 1.54 -17.17
N GLU A 317 35.46 2.85 -17.44
CA GLU A 317 34.88 3.89 -16.58
C GLU A 317 33.35 3.89 -16.62
N LEU A 318 32.75 3.58 -17.76
CA LEU A 318 31.30 3.42 -17.86
C LEU A 318 30.82 2.29 -16.95
N ARG A 319 31.42 1.09 -17.04
CA ARG A 319 31.03 -0.04 -16.18
C ARG A 319 31.24 0.25 -14.69
N ARG A 320 32.38 0.86 -14.33
CA ARG A 320 32.66 1.32 -12.96
C ARG A 320 31.68 2.37 -12.47
N SER A 321 31.25 3.28 -13.34
CA SER A 321 30.25 4.29 -12.97
C SER A 321 28.91 3.66 -12.61
N VAL A 322 28.47 2.62 -13.34
CA VAL A 322 27.27 1.85 -13.02
C VAL A 322 27.46 1.09 -11.70
N PHE A 323 28.59 0.41 -11.53
CA PHE A 323 28.87 -0.35 -10.31
C PHE A 323 28.93 0.53 -9.06
N ARG A 324 29.49 1.75 -9.12
CA ARG A 324 29.53 2.71 -8.00
C ARG A 324 28.13 3.14 -7.51
N ARG A 325 27.07 2.90 -8.29
CA ARG A 325 25.69 3.16 -7.87
C ARG A 325 25.10 2.00 -7.08
N LEU A 326 25.66 0.80 -7.17
CA LEU A 326 25.12 -0.38 -6.49
C LEU A 326 25.45 -0.34 -5.00
N ARG A 327 24.45 -0.61 -4.17
CA ARG A 327 24.63 -0.79 -2.73
C ARG A 327 25.32 -2.11 -2.44
N GLY A 328 26.36 -2.08 -1.61
CA GLY A 328 27.04 -3.29 -1.17
C GLY A 328 26.16 -4.17 -0.27
N PRO A 329 26.29 -5.51 -0.35
CA PRO A 329 25.69 -6.40 0.63
C PRO A 329 26.36 -6.17 2.00
N GLY A 330 25.58 -5.81 3.02
CA GLY A 330 26.11 -5.41 4.33
C GLY A 330 26.70 -3.99 4.38
N ALA A 331 26.29 -3.12 3.45
CA ALA A 331 26.77 -1.75 3.38
C ALA A 331 26.56 -0.94 4.67
N GLY A 332 27.44 0.04 4.90
CA GLY A 332 27.34 0.96 6.03
C GLY A 332 26.31 2.07 5.85
N VAL A 333 26.18 2.91 6.88
CA VAL A 333 25.24 4.05 6.95
C VAL A 333 25.34 4.99 5.73
N ALA A 334 26.54 5.16 5.15
CA ALA A 334 26.76 6.07 4.02
C ALA A 334 26.10 5.64 2.70
N GLU A 335 25.92 4.33 2.48
CA GLU A 335 25.26 3.80 1.26
C GLU A 335 23.76 3.56 1.47
N ALA A 336 23.27 3.73 2.69
CA ALA A 336 21.86 3.60 3.05
C ALA A 336 21.11 4.90 2.71
N THR A 337 21.10 5.27 1.44
CA THR A 337 20.38 6.46 0.93
C THR A 337 19.77 6.16 -0.44
N SER A 338 18.85 7.03 -0.87
CA SER A 338 18.26 7.00 -2.22
C SER A 338 19.28 7.23 -3.33
N VAL A 339 20.49 7.69 -3.01
CA VAL A 339 21.57 7.80 -3.99
C VAL A 339 21.95 6.41 -4.52
N TYR A 340 21.82 5.33 -3.75
CA TYR A 340 22.26 4.00 -4.16
C TYR A 340 21.12 3.13 -4.68
N MET A 341 21.49 2.16 -5.53
CA MET A 341 20.58 1.24 -6.20
C MET A 341 20.68 -0.18 -5.59
N PRO A 342 19.55 -0.92 -5.61
CA PRO A 342 18.22 -0.48 -6.02
C PRO A 342 17.57 0.47 -4.99
N GLN A 343 16.72 1.40 -5.45
CA GLN A 343 15.87 2.23 -4.58
C GLN A 343 14.63 1.44 -4.13
N LEU A 344 14.86 0.26 -3.56
CA LEU A 344 13.82 -0.63 -3.04
C LEU A 344 14.05 -0.82 -1.54
N ALA A 345 12.97 -1.15 -0.84
CA ALA A 345 13.01 -1.37 0.60
C ALA A 345 13.77 -2.64 0.98
N GLY A 346 14.28 -2.69 2.20
CA GLY A 346 15.06 -3.81 2.73
C GLY A 346 14.26 -4.72 3.67
N ASP A 347 14.94 -5.69 4.28
CA ASP A 347 14.33 -6.67 5.18
C ASP A 347 13.90 -6.07 6.55
N ASP A 348 14.21 -4.81 6.84
CA ASP A 348 13.86 -4.09 8.09
C ASP A 348 12.77 -3.00 7.93
N GLY A 349 12.01 -3.06 6.83
CA GLY A 349 10.89 -2.15 6.55
C GLY A 349 11.25 -1.01 5.59
N GLU A 350 10.39 0.00 5.55
CA GLU A 350 10.43 1.10 4.57
C GLU A 350 11.78 1.84 4.53
N PRO A 351 12.28 2.22 3.34
CA PRO A 351 13.57 2.90 3.20
C PRO A 351 13.71 4.08 4.16
N LEU A 352 14.84 4.12 4.87
CA LEU A 352 15.18 5.23 5.75
C LEU A 352 16.67 5.53 5.65
N ASP A 353 16.99 6.79 5.39
CA ASP A 353 18.37 7.22 5.24
C ASP A 353 19.20 6.90 6.50
N GLY A 354 20.41 6.39 6.28
CA GLY A 354 21.31 5.94 7.34
C GLY A 354 20.91 4.63 8.04
N ARG A 355 19.88 3.91 7.54
CA ARG A 355 19.47 2.58 8.06
C ARG A 355 19.69 1.49 7.01
N PRO A 356 20.88 0.85 6.94
CA PRO A 356 21.20 -0.11 5.88
C PRO A 356 20.20 -1.26 5.71
N GLY A 357 19.69 -1.86 6.79
CA GLY A 357 18.73 -2.96 6.72
C GLY A 357 17.38 -2.60 6.09
N ARG A 358 17.07 -1.32 5.95
CA ARG A 358 15.85 -0.81 5.32
C ARG A 358 16.00 -0.53 3.83
N TRP A 359 17.17 -0.82 3.26
CA TRP A 359 17.42 -0.68 1.83
C TRP A 359 17.83 -2.02 1.23
N MET A 360 17.26 -2.39 0.09
CA MET A 360 17.62 -3.63 -0.61
C MET A 360 19.05 -3.56 -1.16
N SER A 361 19.76 -4.69 -1.17
CA SER A 361 20.98 -4.87 -1.96
C SER A 361 20.81 -6.04 -2.93
N LEU A 362 21.71 -6.14 -3.91
CA LEU A 362 21.90 -7.42 -4.60
C LEU A 362 22.38 -8.48 -3.61
N LEU A 363 22.18 -9.74 -4.00
CA LEU A 363 22.77 -10.88 -3.31
C LEU A 363 24.31 -10.81 -3.38
N PRO A 364 25.06 -11.22 -2.34
CA PRO A 364 26.52 -11.27 -2.33
C PRO A 364 27.20 -11.75 -3.63
N GLY A 365 26.74 -12.87 -4.19
CA GLY A 365 27.28 -13.43 -5.43
C GLY A 365 26.89 -12.61 -6.67
N GLN A 366 25.68 -12.05 -6.73
CA GLN A 366 25.28 -11.14 -7.80
C GLN A 366 26.12 -9.85 -7.77
N TYR A 367 26.35 -9.29 -6.58
CA TYR A 367 27.19 -8.11 -6.39
C TYR A 367 28.64 -8.37 -6.81
N GLU A 368 29.19 -9.52 -6.44
CA GLU A 368 30.54 -9.91 -6.82
C GLU A 368 30.69 -10.09 -8.34
N ARG A 369 29.71 -10.67 -9.02
CA ARG A 369 29.70 -10.74 -10.49
C ARG A 369 29.65 -9.36 -11.12
N MET A 370 28.88 -8.42 -10.56
CA MET A 370 28.87 -7.02 -10.99
C MET A 370 30.23 -6.33 -10.76
N ARG A 371 30.95 -6.66 -9.68
CA ARG A 371 32.30 -6.14 -9.41
C ARG A 371 33.30 -6.62 -10.46
N LEU A 372 33.34 -7.92 -10.73
CA LEU A 372 34.20 -8.52 -11.76
C LEU A 372 33.90 -7.95 -13.15
N TRP A 373 32.61 -7.80 -13.49
CA TRP A 373 32.19 -7.12 -14.72
C TRP A 373 32.71 -5.67 -14.80
N ALA A 374 32.58 -4.90 -13.72
CA ALA A 374 33.07 -3.52 -13.65
C ALA A 374 34.59 -3.42 -13.85
N GLU A 375 35.34 -4.41 -13.37
CA GLU A 375 36.79 -4.51 -13.53
C GLU A 375 37.21 -4.99 -14.93
N GLY A 376 36.29 -5.59 -15.69
CA GLY A 376 36.56 -6.18 -17.00
C GLY A 376 36.93 -7.66 -16.97
N ASP A 377 36.79 -8.31 -15.82
CA ASP A 377 37.04 -9.75 -15.65
C ASP A 377 35.75 -10.56 -15.93
N PHE A 378 35.35 -10.55 -17.20
CA PHE A 378 34.19 -11.29 -17.69
C PHE A 378 34.35 -11.64 -19.17
N THR A 379 33.59 -12.64 -19.59
CA THR A 379 33.48 -13.06 -21.00
C THR A 379 32.49 -12.15 -21.74
N PRO A 380 32.93 -11.36 -22.75
CA PRO A 380 32.08 -10.44 -23.50
C PRO A 380 31.34 -11.17 -24.62
N ASP A 381 30.45 -12.10 -24.25
CA ASP A 381 29.75 -13.02 -25.15
C ASP A 381 28.43 -12.48 -25.74
N TRP A 382 28.14 -11.19 -25.57
CA TRP A 382 26.91 -10.57 -26.09
C TRP A 382 26.88 -10.56 -27.61
N THR A 383 25.81 -11.12 -28.20
CA THR A 383 25.65 -11.23 -29.66
C THR A 383 24.82 -10.11 -30.28
N GLY A 384 24.40 -9.11 -29.48
CA GLY A 384 23.48 -8.05 -29.91
C GLY A 384 22.01 -8.38 -29.67
N ARG A 385 21.69 -9.61 -29.27
CA ARG A 385 20.36 -10.04 -28.87
C ARG A 385 20.44 -10.98 -27.67
N ALA A 386 19.41 -10.95 -26.82
CA ALA A 386 19.27 -11.94 -25.76
C ALA A 386 19.13 -13.34 -26.39
N PRO A 387 19.67 -14.39 -25.75
CA PRO A 387 19.41 -15.76 -26.19
C PRO A 387 17.91 -16.02 -26.18
N ASP A 388 17.40 -16.62 -27.25
CA ASP A 388 16.05 -17.14 -27.22
C ASP A 388 15.98 -18.23 -26.14
N PRO A 389 14.91 -18.30 -25.34
CA PRO A 389 14.71 -19.43 -24.44
C PRO A 389 14.76 -20.73 -25.24
N ALA A 390 15.77 -21.56 -24.97
CA ALA A 390 15.95 -22.84 -25.63
C ALA A 390 15.23 -23.95 -24.85
N GLU A 391 14.69 -24.93 -25.55
CA GLU A 391 14.25 -26.17 -24.90
C GLU A 391 15.47 -26.82 -24.23
N PRO A 392 15.38 -27.15 -22.93
CA PRO A 392 16.47 -27.80 -22.22
C PRO A 392 16.74 -29.18 -22.85
N ALA A 393 17.99 -29.63 -22.81
CA ALA A 393 18.27 -31.03 -23.15
C ALA A 393 17.50 -31.96 -22.19
N PRO A 394 17.14 -33.19 -22.60
CA PRO A 394 16.33 -34.08 -21.76
C PRO A 394 16.91 -34.30 -20.35
N GLN A 395 18.23 -34.32 -20.20
CA GLN A 395 18.86 -34.45 -18.89
C GLN A 395 18.77 -33.20 -17.99
N ASP A 396 18.58 -32.02 -18.58
CA ASP A 396 18.54 -30.72 -17.89
C ASP A 396 17.09 -30.24 -17.62
N GLU A 397 16.11 -30.83 -18.31
CA GLU A 397 14.68 -30.53 -18.16
C GLU A 397 14.19 -30.56 -16.70
N PRO A 398 14.58 -31.53 -15.85
CA PRO A 398 14.13 -31.57 -14.46
C PRO A 398 14.50 -30.33 -13.66
N HIS A 399 15.70 -29.78 -13.86
CA HIS A 399 16.16 -28.55 -13.19
C HIS A 399 15.59 -27.30 -13.87
N ALA A 400 15.41 -27.31 -15.19
CA ALA A 400 14.76 -26.23 -15.91
C ALA A 400 13.34 -25.96 -15.40
N LEU A 401 12.57 -27.00 -15.05
CA LEU A 401 11.26 -26.87 -14.41
C LEU A 401 11.34 -26.17 -13.05
N VAL A 402 12.34 -26.49 -12.23
CA VAL A 402 12.58 -25.84 -10.93
C VAL A 402 12.88 -24.36 -11.12
N ARG A 403 13.80 -24.05 -12.03
CA ARG A 403 14.18 -22.68 -12.36
C ARG A 403 12.99 -21.87 -12.89
N ALA A 404 12.23 -22.42 -13.84
CA ALA A 404 11.05 -21.76 -14.40
C ALA A 404 10.02 -21.39 -13.32
N ALA A 405 9.75 -22.30 -12.38
CA ALA A 405 8.80 -22.07 -11.30
C ALA A 405 9.27 -20.96 -10.33
N LEU A 406 10.57 -20.94 -10.00
CA LEU A 406 11.12 -20.06 -8.95
C LEU A 406 11.61 -18.69 -9.45
N GLU A 407 11.98 -18.56 -10.72
CA GLU A 407 12.33 -17.25 -11.31
C GLU A 407 11.13 -16.30 -11.39
N ALA A 408 9.91 -16.85 -11.42
CA ALA A 408 8.66 -16.09 -11.39
C ALA A 408 8.23 -15.63 -9.98
N CYS A 409 9.06 -15.86 -8.95
CA CYS A 409 8.76 -15.52 -7.55
C CYS A 409 9.72 -14.45 -7.02
N SER A 410 9.26 -13.67 -6.04
CA SER A 410 10.09 -12.66 -5.41
C SER A 410 11.14 -13.28 -4.49
N GLY A 411 12.40 -12.85 -4.64
CA GLY A 411 13.52 -13.24 -3.78
C GLY A 411 13.91 -12.19 -2.74
N GLY A 412 13.20 -11.07 -2.68
CA GLY A 412 13.48 -10.03 -1.71
C GLY A 412 12.96 -8.66 -2.13
N PRO A 413 12.85 -7.71 -1.18
CA PRO A 413 13.10 -7.89 0.26
C PRO A 413 12.09 -8.81 0.97
N PHE A 414 12.38 -9.28 2.18
CA PHE A 414 11.52 -10.19 2.94
C PHE A 414 10.85 -9.51 4.14
N TYR A 415 9.87 -8.64 3.87
CA TYR A 415 9.06 -7.96 4.89
C TYR A 415 7.54 -8.01 4.64
N PRO A 416 6.89 -9.21 4.62
CA PRO A 416 7.47 -10.55 4.72
C PRO A 416 7.94 -11.11 3.37
N GLY A 417 7.56 -10.53 2.24
CA GLY A 417 7.71 -11.12 0.90
C GLY A 417 6.33 -11.43 0.29
N ILE A 418 6.29 -11.97 -0.93
CA ILE A 418 5.03 -12.34 -1.61
C ILE A 418 4.74 -13.85 -1.50
N GLU A 419 5.56 -14.70 -2.10
CA GLU A 419 5.34 -16.15 -2.13
C GLU A 419 5.90 -16.89 -0.91
N MET A 420 7.11 -16.48 -0.50
CA MET A 420 7.89 -17.06 0.58
C MET A 420 8.70 -15.94 1.24
N THR A 421 9.21 -16.20 2.45
CA THR A 421 9.97 -15.21 3.22
C THR A 421 11.44 -15.62 3.42
N TYR A 422 12.15 -14.89 4.27
CA TYR A 422 13.56 -15.02 4.62
C TYR A 422 14.03 -16.45 4.97
N ILE A 423 13.12 -17.37 5.32
CA ILE A 423 13.43 -18.79 5.54
C ILE A 423 14.00 -19.46 4.28
N ALA A 424 13.75 -18.94 3.08
CA ALA A 424 14.36 -19.46 1.85
C ALA A 424 15.90 -19.36 1.86
N GLN A 425 16.45 -18.42 2.63
CA GLN A 425 17.89 -18.23 2.79
C GLN A 425 18.51 -19.15 3.85
N ASP A 426 17.71 -19.83 4.66
CA ASP A 426 18.20 -20.72 5.71
C ASP A 426 18.74 -22.02 5.08
N PRO A 427 20.06 -22.30 5.15
CA PRO A 427 20.61 -23.54 4.59
C PRO A 427 20.02 -24.79 5.24
N ASP A 428 19.59 -24.71 6.51
CA ASP A 428 19.06 -25.85 7.25
C ASP A 428 17.63 -26.24 6.80
N LEU A 429 16.96 -25.40 6.00
CA LEU A 429 15.67 -25.73 5.39
C LEU A 429 15.82 -26.79 4.28
N TRP A 430 17.02 -26.92 3.71
CA TRP A 430 17.27 -27.69 2.49
C TRP A 430 18.05 -28.98 2.79
N ALA A 431 17.56 -30.11 2.28
CA ALA A 431 18.26 -31.40 2.32
C ALA A 431 19.28 -31.56 1.18
N GLY A 432 19.19 -30.71 0.16
CA GLY A 432 20.07 -30.66 -1.01
C GLY A 432 19.55 -29.64 -2.01
N PRO A 433 20.24 -29.48 -3.17
CA PRO A 433 19.89 -28.50 -4.21
C PRO A 433 18.39 -28.42 -4.48
N PHE A 434 17.77 -27.30 -4.08
CA PHE A 434 16.34 -27.03 -4.24
C PHE A 434 15.40 -28.13 -3.68
N ARG A 435 15.87 -28.95 -2.74
CA ARG A 435 15.09 -30.01 -2.07
C ARG A 435 14.91 -29.68 -0.61
N LEU A 436 13.67 -29.56 -0.18
CA LEU A 436 13.34 -29.34 1.22
C LEU A 436 13.62 -30.59 2.04
N ARG A 437 13.93 -30.40 3.33
CA ARG A 437 13.99 -31.49 4.31
C ARG A 437 12.63 -32.15 4.52
N GLU A 438 12.63 -33.44 4.83
CA GLU A 438 11.40 -34.26 4.89
C GLU A 438 10.60 -34.10 6.21
N ASP A 439 11.16 -33.46 7.23
CA ASP A 439 10.52 -33.26 8.54
C ASP A 439 9.62 -32.00 8.61
N LEU A 440 9.45 -31.27 7.51
CA LEU A 440 8.51 -30.16 7.42
C LEU A 440 7.05 -30.63 7.46
N GLU A 441 6.20 -29.87 8.14
CA GLU A 441 4.76 -30.09 8.12
C GLU A 441 4.06 -29.25 7.04
N PRO A 442 2.92 -29.71 6.50
CA PRO A 442 2.10 -28.90 5.60
C PRO A 442 1.76 -27.55 6.26
N GLY A 443 1.95 -26.46 5.53
CA GLY A 443 1.74 -25.08 5.99
C GLY A 443 3.00 -24.38 6.53
N ASP A 444 4.13 -25.09 6.64
CA ASP A 444 5.35 -24.54 7.25
C ASP A 444 5.99 -23.41 6.45
N LEU A 445 5.82 -23.37 5.12
CA LEU A 445 6.48 -22.36 4.30
C LEU A 445 5.69 -21.04 4.26
N THR A 446 4.36 -21.08 4.30
CA THR A 446 3.49 -19.89 4.16
C THR A 446 3.04 -19.29 5.49
N LYS A 447 3.23 -19.97 6.63
CA LYS A 447 2.77 -19.50 7.95
C LYS A 447 3.36 -18.16 8.41
N HIS A 448 4.53 -17.80 7.88
CA HIS A 448 5.22 -16.55 8.18
C HIS A 448 4.61 -15.33 7.47
N MET A 449 3.86 -15.57 6.39
CA MET A 449 3.34 -14.50 5.55
C MET A 449 2.18 -13.75 6.22
N ALA A 450 1.82 -12.59 5.66
CA ALA A 450 0.71 -11.77 6.11
C ALA A 450 -0.63 -12.52 6.12
N LEU A 451 -1.50 -12.13 7.07
CA LEU A 451 -2.83 -12.67 7.24
C LEU A 451 -3.85 -11.52 7.45
N PRO A 452 -4.78 -11.29 6.50
CA PRO A 452 -4.83 -11.91 5.17
C PRO A 452 -3.76 -11.36 4.21
N TRP A 453 -3.35 -12.13 3.21
CA TRP A 453 -2.32 -11.69 2.23
C TRP A 453 -2.70 -10.40 1.48
N GLN A 454 -3.99 -10.13 1.28
CA GLN A 454 -4.47 -8.92 0.57
C GLN A 454 -4.12 -7.62 1.31
N ALA A 455 -4.02 -7.66 2.64
CA ALA A 455 -3.69 -6.47 3.42
C ALA A 455 -2.26 -6.01 3.13
N ASP A 456 -1.32 -6.95 3.18
CA ASP A 456 0.08 -6.77 2.75
C ASP A 456 0.16 -6.34 1.28
N PHE A 457 -0.56 -7.03 0.39
CA PHE A 457 -0.56 -6.71 -1.04
C PHE A 457 -1.03 -5.29 -1.39
N TYR A 458 -1.87 -4.68 -0.55
CA TYR A 458 -2.24 -3.27 -0.67
C TYR A 458 -1.17 -2.32 -0.12
N GLU A 459 -0.73 -2.58 1.11
CA GLU A 459 0.21 -1.73 1.86
C GLU A 459 1.61 -1.74 1.22
N CYS A 460 1.99 -2.82 0.56
CA CYS A 460 3.24 -2.96 -0.20
C CYS A 460 3.16 -2.19 -1.52
N ASN A 461 3.40 -0.88 -1.44
CA ASN A 461 3.45 0.02 -2.58
C ASN A 461 4.74 0.87 -2.56
N THR A 462 5.09 1.45 -3.70
CA THR A 462 6.20 2.40 -3.93
C THR A 462 7.60 1.76 -3.96
N HIS A 463 7.99 1.02 -2.92
CA HIS A 463 9.36 0.48 -2.76
C HIS A 463 9.43 -1.05 -2.72
N TRP A 464 8.29 -1.74 -2.86
CA TRP A 464 8.16 -3.17 -2.60
C TRP A 464 7.68 -3.93 -3.85
N TRP A 465 8.45 -4.95 -4.25
CA TRP A 465 8.12 -5.99 -5.24
C TRP A 465 7.29 -5.56 -6.46
N PRO A 466 7.69 -4.50 -7.20
CA PRO A 466 6.88 -3.97 -8.30
C PRO A 466 6.67 -4.98 -9.45
N ALA A 467 7.47 -6.05 -9.50
CA ALA A 467 7.37 -7.13 -10.48
C ALA A 467 6.18 -8.09 -10.26
N GLN A 468 5.77 -8.36 -9.01
CA GLN A 468 4.56 -9.17 -8.72
C GLN A 468 3.31 -8.30 -8.56
N ARG A 469 3.52 -7.09 -8.01
CA ARG A 469 2.49 -6.14 -7.63
C ARG A 469 2.89 -4.77 -8.18
N PRO A 470 2.43 -4.38 -9.39
CA PRO A 470 2.77 -3.09 -9.97
C PRO A 470 2.32 -1.91 -9.09
N ASP A 471 3.09 -0.82 -9.06
CA ASP A 471 2.70 0.43 -8.39
C ASP A 471 1.83 1.29 -9.28
N ASP A 472 2.29 1.47 -10.51
CA ASP A 472 1.63 2.24 -11.54
C ASP A 472 1.87 1.59 -12.91
N VAL A 473 0.92 1.76 -13.82
CA VAL A 473 0.84 0.97 -15.05
C VAL A 473 0.40 1.84 -16.23
N TYR A 474 0.62 1.32 -17.43
CA TYR A 474 0.18 1.94 -18.67
C TYR A 474 -1.04 1.21 -19.26
N PRO A 475 -2.26 1.79 -19.22
CA PRO A 475 -3.46 1.11 -19.69
C PRO A 475 -3.43 0.80 -21.20
N GLU A 476 -3.80 -0.43 -21.59
CA GLU A 476 -3.79 -0.85 -23.00
C GLU A 476 -4.71 0.00 -23.89
N ALA A 477 -5.89 0.39 -23.40
CA ALA A 477 -6.82 1.24 -24.15
C ALA A 477 -6.16 2.58 -24.57
N LEU A 478 -5.35 3.14 -23.68
CA LEU A 478 -4.62 4.39 -23.92
C LEU A 478 -3.47 4.17 -24.90
N PHE A 479 -2.68 3.11 -24.71
CA PHE A 479 -1.66 2.68 -25.66
C PHE A 479 -2.22 2.54 -27.09
N LEU A 480 -3.31 1.80 -27.26
CA LEU A 480 -3.96 1.60 -28.56
C LEU A 480 -4.51 2.92 -29.13
N SER A 481 -5.05 3.81 -28.30
CA SER A 481 -5.52 5.11 -28.76
C SER A 481 -4.39 5.99 -29.29
N LEU A 482 -3.23 5.96 -28.64
CA LEU A 482 -2.04 6.72 -29.03
C LEU A 482 -1.42 6.16 -30.31
N VAL A 483 -1.33 4.84 -30.44
CA VAL A 483 -0.92 4.17 -31.68
C VAL A 483 -1.81 4.58 -32.85
N ARG A 484 -3.14 4.63 -32.65
CA ARG A 484 -4.09 5.09 -33.69
C ARG A 484 -3.92 6.58 -34.03
N ALA A 485 -3.70 7.43 -33.03
CA ALA A 485 -3.59 8.87 -33.23
C ALA A 485 -2.27 9.30 -33.88
N ALA A 486 -1.17 8.62 -33.56
CA ALA A 486 0.17 8.99 -34.00
C ALA A 486 0.53 8.46 -35.41
N GLY A 487 -0.08 7.36 -35.86
CA GLY A 487 0.36 6.63 -37.05
C GLY A 487 1.73 5.94 -36.87
N GLU A 488 2.14 5.10 -37.83
CA GLU A 488 3.34 4.24 -37.71
C GLU A 488 4.65 5.00 -37.45
N GLN A 489 4.78 6.24 -37.95
CA GLN A 489 6.02 7.02 -37.86
C GLN A 489 6.17 7.84 -36.56
N ALA A 490 5.07 8.26 -35.90
CA ALA A 490 5.13 9.09 -34.68
C ALA A 490 4.95 8.31 -33.37
N ALA A 491 4.64 7.01 -33.44
CA ALA A 491 4.59 6.13 -32.27
C ALA A 491 5.95 6.00 -31.54
N ARG A 492 7.06 6.36 -32.21
CA ARG A 492 8.44 6.29 -31.69
C ARG A 492 8.76 7.28 -30.56
N SER A 493 7.91 8.28 -30.27
CA SER A 493 8.25 9.35 -29.30
C SER A 493 7.29 9.47 -28.11
N ILE A 494 6.41 8.49 -27.89
CA ILE A 494 5.38 8.58 -26.85
C ILE A 494 5.90 7.87 -25.59
N GLY A 495 6.75 8.56 -24.83
CA GLY A 495 7.16 8.11 -23.51
C GLY A 495 5.94 7.92 -22.59
N PRO A 496 5.90 6.87 -21.75
CA PRO A 496 4.70 6.46 -21.01
C PRO A 496 4.25 7.46 -19.93
N THR A 497 5.08 8.44 -19.57
CA THR A 497 5.03 9.20 -18.32
C THR A 497 3.70 9.93 -17.99
N PRO A 498 3.07 10.72 -18.89
CA PRO A 498 1.85 11.46 -18.53
C PRO A 498 0.58 10.59 -18.53
N TYR A 499 0.71 9.34 -19.00
CA TYR A 499 -0.42 8.44 -19.31
C TYR A 499 -0.53 7.27 -18.34
N ARG A 500 0.37 7.17 -17.37
CA ARG A 500 0.34 6.12 -16.35
C ARG A 500 -0.79 6.37 -15.36
N ARG A 501 -1.20 5.29 -14.71
CA ARG A 501 -2.25 5.28 -13.69
C ARG A 501 -1.79 4.41 -12.52
N PRO A 502 -2.12 4.76 -11.26
CA PRO A 502 -1.92 3.84 -10.15
C PRO A 502 -2.58 2.49 -10.45
N TRP A 503 -1.87 1.40 -10.20
CA TRP A 503 -2.38 0.06 -10.49
C TRP A 503 -3.56 -0.27 -9.56
N ALA A 504 -3.43 0.02 -8.28
CA ALA A 504 -4.47 -0.16 -7.25
C ALA A 504 -5.57 0.92 -7.26
N ARG A 505 -5.71 1.72 -8.33
CA ARG A 505 -6.73 2.79 -8.42
C ARG A 505 -8.14 2.28 -8.10
N GLY A 506 -8.92 3.08 -7.36
CA GLY A 506 -10.24 2.77 -6.81
C GLY A 506 -10.29 1.80 -5.63
N VAL A 507 -9.16 1.20 -5.23
CA VAL A 507 -9.03 0.47 -3.96
C VAL A 507 -8.66 1.46 -2.85
N GLY A 508 -9.38 1.45 -1.73
CA GLY A 508 -9.19 2.40 -0.62
C GLY A 508 -9.89 3.75 -0.82
N GLN A 509 -10.67 3.88 -1.89
CA GLN A 509 -11.50 5.07 -2.16
C GLN A 509 -12.97 4.85 -1.75
N GLN A 510 -13.30 3.69 -1.19
CA GLN A 510 -14.65 3.40 -0.72
C GLN A 510 -14.93 4.11 0.61
N ILE A 511 -16.20 4.40 0.83
CA ILE A 511 -16.66 5.06 2.05
C ILE A 511 -16.52 4.13 3.23
N VAL A 512 -15.79 4.58 4.25
CA VAL A 512 -15.75 3.92 5.55
C VAL A 512 -16.80 4.56 6.44
N ARG A 513 -17.92 3.87 6.65
CA ARG A 513 -18.96 4.31 7.57
C ARG A 513 -18.51 4.20 9.02
N LYS A 514 -19.00 5.10 9.87
CA LYS A 514 -18.76 5.02 11.32
C LYS A 514 -19.40 3.73 11.88
N PRO A 515 -18.63 2.88 12.61
CA PRO A 515 -19.14 1.62 13.11
C PRO A 515 -20.13 1.83 14.25
N LYS A 516 -21.09 0.90 14.41
CA LYS A 516 -22.08 0.91 15.50
C LYS A 516 -21.96 -0.33 16.39
N PRO A 517 -20.85 -0.50 17.13
CA PRO A 517 -20.67 -1.65 18.01
C PRO A 517 -21.73 -1.71 19.11
N ALA A 518 -22.00 -2.91 19.63
CA ALA A 518 -22.75 -3.04 20.87
C ALA A 518 -22.05 -2.29 22.03
N ARG A 519 -22.84 -1.75 22.96
CA ARG A 519 -22.36 -1.15 24.20
C ARG A 519 -21.87 -2.21 25.18
N MET A 520 -20.80 -1.89 25.91
CA MET A 520 -20.32 -2.71 27.02
C MET A 520 -21.13 -2.42 28.30
N ALA A 521 -21.23 -3.41 29.18
CA ALA A 521 -21.95 -3.24 30.44
C ALA A 521 -21.26 -2.16 31.31
N GLY A 522 -22.01 -1.13 31.70
CA GLY A 522 -21.50 0.00 32.50
C GLY A 522 -20.71 1.05 31.70
N GLU A 523 -20.68 0.96 30.37
CA GLU A 523 -20.01 1.94 29.50
C GLU A 523 -20.77 3.27 29.47
N SER A 524 -20.10 4.37 29.81
CA SER A 524 -20.67 5.72 29.67
C SER A 524 -20.78 6.13 28.20
N ASP A 525 -21.63 7.11 27.90
CA ASP A 525 -21.78 7.65 26.54
C ASP A 525 -20.45 8.13 25.97
N THR A 526 -19.67 8.88 26.77
CA THR A 526 -18.35 9.38 26.37
C THR A 526 -17.36 8.26 26.07
N ALA A 527 -17.36 7.19 26.87
CA ALA A 527 -16.47 6.04 26.64
C ALA A 527 -16.85 5.28 25.36
N TYR A 528 -18.16 5.10 25.14
CA TYR A 528 -18.70 4.52 23.92
C TYR A 528 -18.30 5.34 22.69
N ASP A 529 -18.54 6.65 22.70
CA ASP A 529 -18.25 7.54 21.58
C ASP A 529 -16.76 7.55 21.24
N LYS A 530 -15.90 7.64 22.27
CA LYS A 530 -14.43 7.54 22.09
C LYS A 530 -14.04 6.21 21.44
N ARG A 531 -14.59 5.09 21.92
CA ARG A 531 -14.30 3.76 21.36
C ARG A 531 -14.75 3.64 19.90
N VAL A 532 -15.90 4.20 19.56
CA VAL A 532 -16.41 4.24 18.18
C VAL A 532 -15.50 5.09 17.30
N ASP A 533 -15.11 6.28 17.75
CA ASP A 533 -14.25 7.21 17.01
C ASP A 533 -12.86 6.62 16.76
N ASP A 534 -12.24 6.03 17.79
CA ASP A 534 -10.94 5.37 17.67
C ASP A 534 -11.00 4.19 16.70
N ARG A 535 -12.09 3.41 16.73
CA ARG A 535 -12.30 2.31 15.79
C ARG A 535 -12.48 2.81 14.36
N TRP A 536 -13.30 3.84 14.17
CA TRP A 536 -13.53 4.42 12.85
C TRP A 536 -12.25 4.99 12.24
N ARG A 537 -11.43 5.66 13.07
CA ARG A 537 -10.11 6.15 12.66
C ARG A 537 -9.21 5.03 12.15
N ARG A 538 -9.12 3.91 12.88
CA ARG A 538 -8.35 2.73 12.45
C ARG A 538 -8.89 2.10 11.17
N MET A 539 -10.22 1.99 11.04
CA MET A 539 -10.85 1.49 9.82
C MET A 539 -10.52 2.36 8.60
N ARG A 540 -10.50 3.69 8.77
CA ARG A 540 -10.10 4.63 7.72
C ARG A 540 -8.63 4.50 7.34
N ALA A 541 -7.75 4.34 8.34
CA ALA A 541 -6.31 4.17 8.10
C ALA A 541 -5.98 2.93 7.25
N HIS A 542 -6.77 1.86 7.37
CA HIS A 542 -6.58 0.59 6.63
C HIS A 542 -7.71 0.29 5.64
N ALA A 543 -8.43 1.32 5.18
CA ALA A 543 -9.58 1.17 4.29
C ALA A 543 -9.19 0.46 2.99
N GLY A 544 -8.03 0.78 2.42
CA GLY A 544 -7.56 0.16 1.20
C GLY A 544 -7.12 -1.30 1.37
N ALA A 545 -6.50 -1.64 2.51
CA ALA A 545 -6.20 -3.03 2.85
C ALA A 545 -7.49 -3.85 3.00
N GLN A 546 -8.52 -3.27 3.63
CA GLN A 546 -9.86 -3.86 3.74
C GLN A 546 -10.54 -4.01 2.38
N ASP A 547 -10.45 -3.01 1.50
CA ASP A 547 -11.01 -3.06 0.14
C ASP A 547 -10.32 -4.11 -0.73
N MET A 548 -9.00 -4.24 -0.62
CA MET A 548 -8.22 -5.21 -1.40
C MET A 548 -8.72 -6.65 -1.19
N VAL A 549 -9.20 -6.99 0.01
CA VAL A 549 -9.84 -8.29 0.31
C VAL A 549 -10.97 -8.60 -0.68
N GLY A 550 -11.79 -7.60 -1.04
CA GLY A 550 -12.92 -7.76 -1.97
C GLY A 550 -12.60 -7.40 -3.43
N GLN A 551 -11.56 -6.61 -3.67
CA GLN A 551 -11.34 -5.99 -4.98
C GLN A 551 -10.13 -6.52 -5.76
N TRP A 552 -9.23 -7.30 -5.15
CA TRP A 552 -7.99 -7.77 -5.78
C TRP A 552 -8.19 -8.36 -7.19
N SER A 553 -9.22 -9.18 -7.39
CA SER A 553 -9.50 -9.86 -8.67
C SER A 553 -9.95 -8.93 -9.79
N ARG A 554 -10.35 -7.69 -9.47
CA ARG A 554 -10.78 -6.70 -10.45
C ARG A 554 -9.60 -5.96 -11.09
N LEU A 555 -8.41 -6.01 -10.49
CA LEU A 555 -7.19 -5.35 -10.97
C LEU A 555 -6.68 -5.96 -12.28
N GLY A 556 -5.98 -5.17 -13.11
CA GLY A 556 -5.49 -5.62 -14.41
C GLY A 556 -4.14 -6.33 -14.35
N PHE A 557 -3.84 -7.12 -15.37
CA PHE A 557 -2.55 -7.80 -15.55
C PHE A 557 -1.65 -6.99 -16.49
N VAL A 558 -0.39 -6.82 -16.11
CA VAL A 558 0.63 -6.17 -16.92
C VAL A 558 1.33 -7.20 -17.80
N VAL A 559 1.20 -7.03 -19.11
CA VAL A 559 1.66 -8.01 -20.09
C VAL A 559 2.37 -7.33 -21.25
N ALA A 560 3.24 -8.08 -21.92
CA ALA A 560 3.97 -7.57 -23.06
C ALA A 560 3.07 -7.40 -24.30
N ARG A 561 3.30 -6.31 -25.03
CA ARG A 561 2.79 -6.01 -26.36
C ARG A 561 3.93 -5.52 -27.24
N GLN A 562 3.76 -5.66 -28.54
CA GLN A 562 4.65 -5.06 -29.52
C GLN A 562 4.08 -3.72 -29.97
N ALA A 563 4.92 -2.68 -29.94
CA ALA A 563 4.63 -1.42 -30.59
C ALA A 563 4.81 -1.54 -32.13
N PRO A 564 4.28 -0.59 -32.91
CA PRO A 564 4.42 -0.61 -34.38
C PRO A 564 5.86 -0.65 -34.90
N ASP A 565 6.83 -0.19 -34.11
CA ASP A 565 8.26 -0.22 -34.44
C ASP A 565 8.96 -1.53 -34.04
N GLY A 566 8.22 -2.49 -33.49
CA GLY A 566 8.73 -3.78 -33.01
C GLY A 566 9.28 -3.75 -31.57
N SER A 567 9.30 -2.60 -30.90
CA SER A 567 9.73 -2.51 -29.51
C SER A 567 8.72 -3.17 -28.56
N ARG A 568 9.22 -3.67 -27.42
CA ARG A 568 8.41 -4.29 -26.37
C ARG A 568 7.89 -3.22 -25.42
N VAL A 569 6.57 -3.19 -25.23
CA VAL A 569 5.87 -2.31 -24.28
C VAL A 569 5.08 -3.18 -23.32
N LEU A 570 5.12 -2.88 -22.03
CA LEU A 570 4.30 -3.54 -21.01
C LEU A 570 3.06 -2.68 -20.73
N VAL A 571 1.87 -3.27 -20.86
CA VAL A 571 0.58 -2.58 -20.68
C VAL A 571 -0.34 -3.34 -19.72
N GLU A 572 -1.18 -2.61 -19.00
CA GLU A 572 -2.25 -3.18 -18.18
C GLU A 572 -3.42 -3.61 -19.08
N THR A 573 -3.86 -4.85 -18.89
CA THR A 573 -4.90 -5.52 -19.65
C THR A 573 -5.92 -6.15 -18.72
N GLU A 574 -7.06 -6.56 -19.27
CA GLU A 574 -8.09 -7.34 -18.56
C GLU A 574 -8.67 -6.65 -17.31
N ARG A 575 -8.56 -5.31 -17.28
CA ARG A 575 -9.29 -4.45 -16.37
C ARG A 575 -10.43 -3.77 -17.11
N ALA A 576 -11.63 -3.86 -16.55
CA ALA A 576 -12.77 -3.16 -17.11
C ALA A 576 -12.68 -1.64 -16.82
N ASP A 577 -13.08 -0.80 -17.76
CA ASP A 577 -12.88 0.66 -17.70
C ASP A 577 -13.56 1.34 -16.50
N GLN A 578 -14.66 0.75 -16.01
CA GLN A 578 -15.36 1.22 -14.81
C GLN A 578 -14.67 0.83 -13.50
N VAL A 579 -13.78 -0.18 -13.52
CA VAL A 579 -13.11 -0.67 -12.33
C VAL A 579 -12.01 0.32 -11.97
N GLY A 580 -12.12 0.92 -10.80
CA GLY A 580 -11.15 1.90 -10.33
C GLY A 580 -11.64 3.34 -10.32
N LEU A 581 -12.87 3.59 -10.80
CA LEU A 581 -13.48 4.91 -10.76
C LEU A 581 -13.88 5.26 -9.32
N SER A 582 -13.32 6.35 -8.81
CA SER A 582 -13.80 7.07 -7.64
C SER A 582 -15.23 7.57 -7.83
N HIS A 583 -15.92 7.93 -6.74
CA HIS A 583 -17.24 8.57 -6.85
C HIS A 583 -17.18 9.91 -7.60
N ARG A 584 -16.05 10.63 -7.56
CA ARG A 584 -15.79 11.83 -8.39
C ARG A 584 -15.76 11.51 -9.87
N GLU A 585 -15.09 10.44 -10.26
CA GLU A 585 -15.02 10.03 -11.66
C GLU A 585 -16.37 9.52 -12.16
N TRP A 586 -17.12 8.79 -11.33
CA TRP A 586 -18.51 8.44 -11.61
C TRP A 586 -19.38 9.69 -11.80
N PHE A 587 -19.28 10.66 -10.89
CA PHE A 587 -19.97 11.94 -10.97
C PHE A 587 -19.67 12.69 -12.26
N TYR A 588 -18.40 12.75 -12.69
CA TYR A 588 -18.04 13.38 -13.97
C TYR A 588 -18.55 12.58 -15.17
N ALA A 589 -18.33 11.27 -15.20
CA ALA A 589 -18.67 10.43 -16.34
C ALA A 589 -20.19 10.42 -16.61
N LEU A 590 -21.01 10.35 -15.57
CA LEU A 590 -22.46 10.24 -15.67
C LEU A 590 -23.18 11.57 -15.94
N GLN A 591 -22.46 12.69 -15.89
CA GLN A 591 -22.92 13.97 -16.45
C GLN A 591 -22.65 14.08 -17.97
N HIS A 592 -21.81 13.20 -18.53
CA HIS A 592 -21.45 13.19 -19.95
C HIS A 592 -21.75 11.83 -20.59
N PRO A 593 -23.01 11.37 -20.60
CA PRO A 593 -23.37 10.04 -21.06
C PRO A 593 -22.94 9.76 -22.51
N ASP A 594 -22.94 10.78 -23.37
CA ASP A 594 -22.49 10.67 -24.77
C ASP A 594 -20.98 10.40 -24.92
N ARG A 595 -20.17 10.82 -23.94
CA ARG A 595 -18.72 10.62 -23.93
C ARG A 595 -18.31 9.30 -23.26
N PHE A 596 -19.14 8.79 -22.36
CA PHE A 596 -18.84 7.63 -21.51
C PHE A 596 -19.96 6.57 -21.53
N PRO A 597 -20.33 6.04 -22.72
CA PRO A 597 -21.47 5.14 -22.87
C PRO A 597 -21.31 3.81 -22.11
N ASP A 598 -20.08 3.33 -21.92
CA ASP A 598 -19.83 2.08 -21.18
C ASP A 598 -19.92 2.28 -19.67
N GLN A 599 -19.52 3.45 -19.15
CA GLN A 599 -19.77 3.84 -17.77
C GLN A 599 -21.27 3.97 -17.51
N VAL A 600 -22.05 4.55 -18.44
CA VAL A 600 -23.52 4.58 -18.32
C VAL A 600 -24.11 3.18 -18.20
N LYS A 601 -23.68 2.21 -19.02
CA LYS A 601 -24.13 0.82 -18.89
C LYS A 601 -23.73 0.21 -17.54
N ALA A 602 -22.49 0.43 -17.13
CA ALA A 602 -21.94 -0.09 -15.88
C ALA A 602 -22.55 0.56 -14.63
N SER A 603 -23.07 1.78 -14.72
CA SER A 603 -23.65 2.51 -13.59
C SER A 603 -24.89 1.80 -13.02
N ARG A 604 -25.51 0.90 -13.77
CA ARG A 604 -26.60 0.04 -13.26
C ARG A 604 -26.12 -0.83 -12.09
N ALA A 605 -24.95 -1.46 -12.23
CA ALA A 605 -24.38 -2.29 -11.16
C ALA A 605 -23.91 -1.43 -9.98
N PHE A 606 -23.41 -0.22 -10.27
CA PHE A 606 -23.05 0.77 -9.25
C PHE A 606 -24.27 1.23 -8.44
N ALA A 607 -25.40 1.56 -9.08
CA ALA A 607 -26.64 1.88 -8.37
C ALA A 607 -27.17 0.69 -7.55
N GLN A 608 -27.06 -0.53 -8.09
CA GLN A 608 -27.45 -1.76 -7.37
C GLN A 608 -26.66 -2.00 -6.09
N SER A 609 -25.39 -1.59 -6.00
CA SER A 609 -24.63 -1.77 -4.75
C SER A 609 -25.18 -0.92 -3.61
N PHE A 610 -25.62 0.33 -3.88
CA PHE A 610 -26.27 1.16 -2.87
C PHE A 610 -27.62 0.60 -2.44
N LEU A 611 -28.42 0.08 -3.39
CA LEU A 611 -29.69 -0.57 -3.09
C LEU A 611 -29.50 -1.84 -2.23
N ALA A 612 -28.48 -2.64 -2.52
CA ALA A 612 -28.15 -3.82 -1.72
C ALA A 612 -27.72 -3.45 -0.28
N GLU A 613 -26.95 -2.37 -0.14
CA GLU A 613 -26.59 -1.83 1.18
C GLU A 613 -27.81 -1.34 1.95
N ALA A 614 -28.73 -0.65 1.28
CA ALA A 614 -30.00 -0.23 1.87
C ALA A 614 -30.79 -1.42 2.41
N VAL A 615 -30.89 -2.50 1.64
CA VAL A 615 -31.54 -3.75 2.09
C VAL A 615 -30.85 -4.31 3.32
N ALA A 616 -29.51 -4.31 3.38
CA ALA A 616 -28.78 -4.79 4.55
C ALA A 616 -29.09 -3.95 5.80
N VAL A 617 -29.10 -2.61 5.66
CA VAL A 617 -29.44 -1.70 6.78
C VAL A 617 -30.86 -1.91 7.28
N GLN A 618 -31.83 -2.10 6.38
CA GLN A 618 -33.23 -2.33 6.74
C GLN A 618 -33.43 -3.57 7.63
N HIS A 619 -32.60 -4.60 7.44
CA HIS A 619 -32.69 -5.87 8.17
C HIS A 619 -31.80 -5.92 9.40
N ASP A 620 -31.03 -4.86 9.69
CA ASP A 620 -30.27 -4.74 10.92
C ASP A 620 -31.23 -4.64 12.12
N PRO A 621 -31.13 -5.51 13.14
CA PRO A 621 -31.94 -5.42 14.36
C PRO A 621 -31.81 -4.06 15.08
N ALA A 622 -30.72 -3.34 14.88
CA ALA A 622 -30.47 -2.00 15.43
C ALA A 622 -31.04 -0.86 14.56
N ALA A 623 -31.56 -1.15 13.36
CA ALA A 623 -32.15 -0.14 12.50
C ALA A 623 -33.34 0.55 13.18
N PRO A 624 -33.49 1.89 13.05
CA PRO A 624 -34.63 2.60 13.62
C PRO A 624 -35.94 2.14 12.96
N GLN A 625 -37.05 2.21 13.70
CA GLN A 625 -38.36 1.79 13.19
C GLN A 625 -38.71 2.50 11.88
N THR A 626 -38.29 3.75 11.69
CA THR A 626 -38.53 4.55 10.49
C THR A 626 -37.92 3.97 9.23
N LEU A 627 -36.88 3.13 9.31
CA LEU A 627 -36.20 2.51 8.15
C LEU A 627 -36.53 1.04 7.96
N ARG A 628 -37.04 0.34 8.99
CA ARG A 628 -37.34 -1.10 8.92
C ARG A 628 -38.41 -1.43 7.86
N PRO A 629 -38.33 -2.60 7.21
CA PRO A 629 -39.29 -3.02 6.22
C PRO A 629 -40.66 -3.23 6.86
N PHE A 630 -41.72 -2.95 6.11
CA PHE A 630 -43.10 -3.18 6.52
C PHE A 630 -43.95 -3.55 5.32
N ARG A 631 -45.03 -4.30 5.55
CA ARG A 631 -46.00 -4.66 4.51
C ARG A 631 -46.77 -3.42 4.08
N TYR A 632 -46.96 -3.25 2.78
CA TYR A 632 -47.73 -2.13 2.26
C TYR A 632 -49.24 -2.33 2.42
N THR A 633 -49.86 -1.32 3.00
CA THR A 633 -51.24 -0.91 2.83
C THR A 633 -51.23 0.62 2.75
N ARG A 634 -52.31 1.25 2.24
CA ARG A 634 -52.41 2.72 2.26
C ARG A 634 -52.26 3.26 3.69
N GLU A 635 -52.96 2.65 4.64
CA GLU A 635 -52.94 3.03 6.05
C GLU A 635 -51.54 2.89 6.67
N SER A 636 -50.86 1.76 6.48
CA SER A 636 -49.51 1.56 7.03
C SER A 636 -48.45 2.48 6.39
N LEU A 637 -48.62 2.88 5.13
CA LEU A 637 -47.77 3.89 4.50
C LEU A 637 -47.99 5.26 5.15
N GLU A 638 -49.26 5.68 5.29
CA GLU A 638 -49.62 6.95 5.93
C GLU A 638 -49.11 7.01 7.38
N GLU A 639 -49.34 5.97 8.18
CA GLU A 639 -48.83 5.87 9.55
C GLU A 639 -47.30 5.99 9.62
N ARG A 640 -46.59 5.36 8.67
CA ARG A 640 -45.13 5.45 8.60
C ARG A 640 -44.67 6.86 8.26
N LEU A 641 -45.31 7.50 7.29
CA LEU A 641 -44.99 8.85 6.85
C LEU A 641 -45.29 9.89 7.94
N ASP A 642 -46.39 9.73 8.68
CA ASP A 642 -46.74 10.58 9.83
C ASP A 642 -45.75 10.43 10.98
N LEU A 643 -45.29 9.19 11.26
CA LEU A 643 -44.24 8.94 12.25
C LEU A 643 -42.94 9.65 11.89
N ILE A 644 -42.53 9.57 10.62
CA ILE A 644 -41.31 10.21 10.11
C ILE A 644 -41.45 11.74 10.21
N TYR A 645 -42.55 12.29 9.68
CA TYR A 645 -42.81 13.73 9.68
C TYR A 645 -42.86 14.30 11.11
N SER A 646 -43.57 13.64 12.03
CA SER A 646 -43.69 14.07 13.43
C SER A 646 -42.33 14.11 14.13
N ARG A 647 -41.45 13.13 13.84
CA ARG A 647 -40.09 13.11 14.40
C ARG A 647 -39.25 14.26 13.86
N LEU A 648 -39.26 14.48 12.54
CA LEU A 648 -38.52 15.59 11.93
C LEU A 648 -39.02 16.95 12.42
N ALA A 649 -40.34 17.10 12.62
CA ALA A 649 -40.92 18.31 13.19
C ALA A 649 -40.43 18.56 14.63
N GLN A 650 -40.37 17.51 15.46
CA GLN A 650 -39.83 17.60 16.83
C GLN A 650 -38.35 17.97 16.81
N ASP A 651 -37.54 17.32 15.97
CA ASP A 651 -36.11 17.60 15.85
C ASP A 651 -35.87 19.05 15.35
N ALA A 652 -36.66 19.50 14.36
CA ALA A 652 -36.60 20.85 13.82
C ALA A 652 -37.03 21.91 14.86
N GLU A 653 -38.04 21.64 15.68
CA GLU A 653 -38.47 22.53 16.77
C GLU A 653 -37.40 22.62 17.87
N ALA A 654 -36.85 21.47 18.26
CA ALA A 654 -35.84 21.36 19.32
C ALA A 654 -34.47 21.94 18.93
N TYR A 655 -34.14 22.03 17.64
CA TYR A 655 -32.86 22.58 17.22
C TYR A 655 -32.75 24.09 17.47
N ASP A 656 -31.79 24.47 18.30
CA ASP A 656 -31.37 25.84 18.57
C ASP A 656 -29.86 26.00 18.24
N PRO A 657 -29.49 26.75 17.17
CA PRO A 657 -28.09 26.96 16.82
C PRO A 657 -27.32 27.83 17.84
N ALA A 658 -28.01 28.50 18.78
CA ALA A 658 -27.38 29.28 19.84
C ALA A 658 -27.01 28.42 21.08
N ASP A 659 -27.60 27.23 21.22
CA ASP A 659 -27.33 26.33 22.34
C ASP A 659 -26.09 25.46 22.04
N PRO A 660 -24.99 25.62 22.79
CA PRO A 660 -23.75 24.87 22.53
C PRO A 660 -23.87 23.38 22.85
N ASP A 661 -24.86 22.95 23.63
CA ASP A 661 -25.11 21.53 23.90
C ASP A 661 -25.85 20.87 22.73
N VAL A 662 -26.62 21.66 21.96
CA VAL A 662 -27.37 21.23 20.76
C VAL A 662 -26.51 21.31 19.50
N GLU A 663 -25.86 22.45 19.23
CA GLU A 663 -24.96 22.64 18.07
C GLU A 663 -23.49 22.71 18.52
N GLN A 664 -22.86 21.54 18.54
CA GLN A 664 -21.48 21.40 19.02
C GLN A 664 -20.42 21.64 17.93
N VAL A 665 -20.80 21.56 16.65
CA VAL A 665 -19.85 21.50 15.54
C VAL A 665 -19.80 22.81 14.76
N PHE A 666 -20.94 23.28 14.28
CA PHE A 666 -21.03 24.41 13.35
C PHE A 666 -21.16 25.75 14.07
N ARG A 667 -20.23 26.02 14.98
CA ARG A 667 -20.28 27.18 15.90
C ARG A 667 -19.70 28.47 15.33
N THR A 668 -19.06 28.42 14.16
CA THR A 668 -18.51 29.60 13.50
C THR A 668 -19.09 29.76 12.11
N ARG A 669 -19.16 31.01 11.63
CA ARG A 669 -19.57 31.29 10.25
C ARG A 669 -18.77 30.47 9.23
N ASP A 670 -17.46 30.34 9.42
CA ASP A 670 -16.58 29.59 8.52
C ASP A 670 -16.91 28.08 8.50
N SER A 671 -17.23 27.48 9.65
CA SER A 671 -17.66 26.07 9.69
C SER A 671 -18.98 25.85 8.93
N VAL A 672 -19.89 26.84 8.93
CA VAL A 672 -21.12 26.79 8.14
C VAL A 672 -20.83 27.00 6.65
N LEU A 673 -19.92 27.92 6.30
CA LEU A 673 -19.48 28.07 4.91
C LEU A 673 -18.88 26.77 4.37
N GLU A 674 -18.06 26.10 5.17
CA GLU A 674 -17.47 24.82 4.78
C GLU A 674 -18.55 23.78 4.51
N ARG A 675 -19.58 23.70 5.36
CA ARG A 675 -20.75 22.82 5.12
C ARG A 675 -21.46 23.16 3.81
N VAL A 676 -21.72 24.44 3.53
CA VAL A 676 -22.36 24.88 2.28
C VAL A 676 -21.48 24.54 1.06
N LYS A 677 -20.16 24.73 1.17
CA LYS A 677 -19.22 24.37 0.10
C LYS A 677 -19.22 22.86 -0.17
N GLN A 678 -19.13 22.04 0.87
CA GLN A 678 -19.10 20.57 0.76
C GLN A 678 -20.40 19.99 0.19
N MET A 679 -21.54 20.65 0.41
CA MET A 679 -22.83 20.23 -0.15
C MET A 679 -23.03 20.63 -1.62
N ALA A 680 -22.11 21.41 -2.21
CA ALA A 680 -22.25 21.91 -3.57
C ALA A 680 -22.40 20.82 -4.65
N PRO A 681 -21.68 19.68 -4.64
CA PRO A 681 -21.87 18.63 -5.63
C PRO A 681 -23.30 18.08 -5.68
N PHE A 682 -24.00 18.08 -4.54
CA PHE A 682 -25.40 17.64 -4.43
C PHE A 682 -26.37 18.76 -4.81
N ASN A 683 -26.32 19.90 -4.12
CA ASN A 683 -27.31 20.98 -4.31
C ASN A 683 -27.21 21.66 -5.69
N LEU A 684 -26.09 21.56 -6.40
CA LEU A 684 -25.99 22.04 -7.79
C LEU A 684 -26.62 21.06 -8.81
N LEU A 685 -26.91 19.82 -8.41
CA LEU A 685 -27.58 18.81 -9.22
C LEU A 685 -29.03 18.56 -8.81
N ASP A 686 -29.65 19.52 -8.12
CA ASP A 686 -31.02 19.35 -7.65
C ASP A 686 -31.99 19.04 -8.81
N GLY A 687 -32.90 18.10 -8.58
CA GLY A 687 -33.78 17.50 -9.59
C GLY A 687 -33.14 16.47 -10.55
N VAL A 688 -31.82 16.22 -10.51
CA VAL A 688 -31.14 15.36 -11.50
C VAL A 688 -31.65 13.92 -11.51
N TRP A 689 -32.17 13.41 -10.39
CA TRP A 689 -32.63 12.02 -10.29
C TRP A 689 -33.82 11.72 -11.23
N LEU A 690 -34.54 12.77 -11.67
CA LEU A 690 -35.71 12.67 -12.56
C LEU A 690 -35.39 12.93 -14.05
N ARG A 691 -34.15 13.32 -14.40
CA ARG A 691 -33.76 13.87 -15.72
C ARG A 691 -34.08 13.00 -16.96
N HIS A 692 -34.26 11.69 -16.80
CA HIS A 692 -34.55 10.75 -17.89
C HIS A 692 -35.92 10.05 -17.75
N LEU A 693 -36.76 10.44 -16.78
CA LEU A 693 -38.06 9.79 -16.58
C LEU A 693 -39.04 10.00 -17.73
N THR A 694 -38.87 11.08 -18.50
CA THR A 694 -39.79 11.48 -19.57
C THR A 694 -39.13 11.48 -20.95
N GLU A 695 -38.25 10.51 -21.23
CA GLU A 695 -37.87 10.21 -22.62
C GLU A 695 -39.14 10.07 -23.48
N ALA A 696 -39.10 10.53 -24.74
CA ALA A 696 -40.26 10.76 -25.62
C ALA A 696 -41.21 9.54 -25.79
N LYS A 697 -42.04 9.29 -24.78
CA LYS A 697 -42.99 8.18 -24.64
C LYS A 697 -44.32 8.74 -24.09
N PRO A 698 -45.45 8.03 -24.24
CA PRO A 698 -46.70 8.41 -23.60
C PRO A 698 -46.52 8.52 -22.08
N MET A 699 -46.97 9.64 -21.51
CA MET A 699 -46.88 9.93 -20.09
C MET A 699 -48.17 9.50 -19.40
N ASP A 700 -48.06 8.64 -18.40
CA ASP A 700 -49.16 8.29 -17.49
C ASP A 700 -49.25 9.30 -16.33
N ASP A 701 -50.30 9.18 -15.50
CA ASP A 701 -50.52 10.07 -14.36
C ASP A 701 -49.35 10.06 -13.36
N VAL A 702 -48.68 8.91 -13.17
CA VAL A 702 -47.57 8.77 -12.21
C VAL A 702 -46.36 9.53 -12.71
N ARG A 703 -45.96 9.33 -13.97
CA ARG A 703 -44.88 10.07 -14.63
C ARG A 703 -45.22 11.56 -14.77
N GLY A 704 -46.50 11.90 -14.95
CA GLY A 704 -46.97 13.29 -14.94
C GLY A 704 -46.74 14.00 -13.61
N LEU A 705 -46.98 13.31 -12.48
CA LEU A 705 -46.67 13.83 -11.14
C LEU A 705 -45.15 14.05 -10.96
N LEU A 706 -44.32 13.05 -11.32
CA LEU A 706 -42.86 13.18 -11.22
C LEU A 706 -42.31 14.28 -12.15
N PHE A 707 -42.85 14.40 -13.36
CA PHE A 707 -42.48 15.49 -14.27
C PHE A 707 -42.83 16.86 -13.70
N SER A 708 -43.95 16.98 -12.99
CA SER A 708 -44.33 18.25 -12.35
C SER A 708 -43.35 18.68 -11.26
N ILE A 709 -42.81 17.71 -10.51
CA ILE A 709 -41.75 17.92 -9.51
C ILE A 709 -40.49 18.39 -10.24
N TRP A 710 -39.95 17.57 -11.16
CA TRP A 710 -38.74 17.90 -11.93
C TRP A 710 -38.80 19.27 -12.62
N LYS A 711 -39.95 19.59 -13.20
CA LYS A 711 -40.19 20.86 -13.89
C LYS A 711 -40.06 22.06 -12.93
N GLU A 712 -40.52 21.93 -11.69
CA GLU A 712 -40.39 22.96 -10.66
C GLU A 712 -38.93 23.07 -10.17
N GLU A 713 -38.24 21.95 -9.94
CA GLU A 713 -36.81 21.91 -9.59
C GLU A 713 -35.92 22.70 -10.57
N VAL A 714 -36.19 22.52 -11.88
CA VAL A 714 -35.45 23.23 -12.94
C VAL A 714 -35.94 24.67 -13.17
N GLY A 715 -36.93 25.14 -12.40
CA GLY A 715 -37.39 26.53 -12.36
C GLY A 715 -38.57 26.87 -13.28
N ASP A 716 -39.28 25.90 -13.84
CA ASP A 716 -40.44 26.10 -14.75
C ASP A 716 -40.16 27.13 -15.87
N GLY A 717 -38.97 27.01 -16.50
CA GLY A 717 -38.55 27.92 -17.56
C GLY A 717 -38.11 29.32 -17.09
N ASN A 718 -38.06 29.57 -15.78
CA ASN A 718 -37.48 30.77 -15.16
C ASN A 718 -36.15 30.44 -14.47
N PRO A 719 -34.99 30.84 -15.05
CA PRO A 719 -33.68 30.58 -14.44
C PRO A 719 -33.50 31.13 -13.03
N ALA A 720 -34.24 32.18 -12.64
CA ALA A 720 -34.16 32.74 -11.28
C ALA A 720 -34.82 31.85 -10.22
N LEU A 721 -35.66 30.88 -10.65
CA LEU A 721 -36.29 29.88 -9.80
C LEU A 721 -35.62 28.51 -9.91
N ASN A 722 -34.63 28.36 -10.79
CA ASN A 722 -33.89 27.11 -10.92
C ASN A 722 -33.05 26.87 -9.65
N HIS A 723 -33.19 25.69 -9.04
CA HIS A 723 -32.57 25.37 -7.76
C HIS A 723 -31.04 25.45 -7.81
N SER A 724 -30.42 24.85 -8.84
CA SER A 724 -28.97 24.95 -9.07
C SER A 724 -28.48 26.40 -9.19
N THR A 725 -29.26 27.26 -9.86
CA THR A 725 -28.94 28.69 -10.03
C THR A 725 -29.05 29.44 -8.71
N LEU A 726 -30.07 29.15 -7.90
CA LEU A 726 -30.21 29.70 -6.55
C LEU A 726 -29.04 29.31 -5.65
N TYR A 727 -28.63 28.04 -5.68
CA TYR A 727 -27.49 27.57 -4.90
C TYR A 727 -26.16 28.16 -5.38
N GLN A 728 -25.96 28.24 -6.70
CA GLN A 728 -24.78 28.89 -7.28
C GLN A 728 -24.72 30.37 -6.88
N THR A 729 -25.86 31.06 -6.85
CA THR A 729 -25.94 32.46 -6.38
C THR A 729 -25.57 32.57 -4.91
N LEU A 730 -26.04 31.66 -4.05
CA LEU A 730 -25.66 31.59 -2.64
C LEU A 730 -24.14 31.42 -2.48
N LEU A 731 -23.53 30.47 -3.20
CA LEU A 731 -22.08 30.27 -3.17
C LEU A 731 -21.32 31.56 -3.56
N GLN A 732 -21.74 32.22 -4.64
CA GLN A 732 -21.13 33.48 -5.09
C GLN A 732 -21.26 34.61 -4.08
N GLN A 733 -22.42 34.76 -3.44
CA GLN A 733 -22.65 35.75 -2.37
C GLN A 733 -21.75 35.50 -1.15
N LEU A 734 -21.40 34.24 -0.90
CA LEU A 734 -20.50 33.82 0.16
C LEU A 734 -19.01 33.93 -0.22
N GLY A 735 -18.69 34.34 -1.46
CA GLY A 735 -17.32 34.40 -1.97
C GLY A 735 -16.74 33.05 -2.38
N ILE A 736 -17.58 32.01 -2.48
CA ILE A 736 -17.18 30.65 -2.86
C ILE A 736 -17.33 30.51 -4.38
N HIS A 737 -16.19 30.46 -5.09
CA HIS A 737 -16.15 30.38 -6.54
C HIS A 737 -15.70 28.99 -7.01
N LEU A 738 -16.67 28.13 -7.32
CA LEU A 738 -16.40 26.79 -7.87
C LEU A 738 -16.42 26.83 -9.41
N PRO A 739 -15.64 25.95 -10.08
CA PRO A 739 -15.79 25.72 -11.52
C PRO A 739 -17.22 25.27 -11.89
N PRO A 740 -17.59 25.23 -13.18
CA PRO A 740 -18.84 24.61 -13.61
C PRO A 740 -18.96 23.17 -13.09
N VAL A 741 -20.13 22.80 -12.55
CA VAL A 741 -20.36 21.50 -11.88
C VAL A 741 -20.13 20.29 -12.78
N ASP A 742 -20.32 20.47 -14.09
CA ASP A 742 -20.08 19.48 -15.13
C ASP A 742 -18.62 19.48 -15.63
N SER A 743 -17.73 20.33 -15.10
CA SER A 743 -16.34 20.36 -15.54
C SER A 743 -15.46 19.37 -14.79
N TYR A 744 -14.43 18.85 -15.46
CA TYR A 744 -13.41 18.03 -14.78
C TYR A 744 -12.68 18.82 -13.67
N ALA A 745 -12.53 20.14 -13.86
CA ALA A 745 -11.93 21.03 -12.88
C ALA A 745 -12.71 21.06 -11.55
N PHE A 746 -14.04 20.92 -11.59
CA PHE A 746 -14.86 20.80 -10.38
C PHE A 746 -14.54 19.52 -9.62
N THR A 747 -14.48 18.38 -10.31
CA THR A 747 -14.13 17.11 -9.68
C THR A 747 -12.69 17.03 -9.18
N ALA A 748 -11.78 17.81 -9.78
CA ALA A 748 -10.38 17.90 -9.39
C ALA A 748 -10.12 18.80 -8.16
N ARG A 749 -11.15 19.44 -7.60
CA ARG A 749 -11.03 20.26 -6.37
C ARG A 749 -10.70 19.38 -5.16
N THR A 750 -9.56 19.64 -4.54
CA THR A 750 -9.01 18.90 -3.38
C THR A 750 -9.53 19.42 -2.03
N ASP A 751 -10.16 20.59 -2.03
CA ASP A 751 -10.84 21.19 -0.88
C ASP A 751 -12.28 20.69 -0.71
N LEU A 752 -12.82 19.91 -1.66
CA LEU A 752 -14.03 19.12 -1.48
C LEU A 752 -13.65 17.73 -0.94
N LEU A 753 -14.44 17.17 -0.04
CA LEU A 753 -14.27 15.80 0.46
C LEU A 753 -14.72 14.78 -0.59
N ASP A 754 -14.09 13.61 -0.64
CA ASP A 754 -14.49 12.54 -1.58
C ASP A 754 -15.92 12.06 -1.33
N SER A 755 -16.34 12.01 -0.06
CA SER A 755 -17.71 11.67 0.33
C SER A 755 -18.76 12.64 -0.23
N ALA A 756 -18.40 13.88 -0.55
CA ALA A 756 -19.31 14.87 -1.14
C ALA A 756 -19.86 14.45 -2.51
N PHE A 757 -19.15 13.57 -3.22
CA PHE A 757 -19.55 13.09 -4.54
C PHE A 757 -20.38 11.79 -4.49
N THR A 758 -20.54 11.19 -3.32
CA THR A 758 -21.19 9.86 -3.21
C THR A 758 -22.65 9.90 -3.57
N VAL A 759 -23.44 10.70 -2.84
CA VAL A 759 -24.88 10.81 -3.09
C VAL A 759 -25.09 11.28 -4.54
N PRO A 760 -24.46 12.37 -5.02
CA PRO A 760 -24.65 12.83 -6.39
C PRO A 760 -24.28 11.80 -7.46
N ALA A 761 -23.19 11.03 -7.27
CA ALA A 761 -22.84 9.95 -8.17
C ALA A 761 -23.90 8.84 -8.21
N PHE A 762 -24.50 8.51 -7.06
CA PHE A 762 -25.61 7.56 -6.97
C PHE A 762 -26.86 8.10 -7.70
N GLU A 763 -27.23 9.37 -7.52
CA GLU A 763 -28.39 9.98 -8.20
C GLU A 763 -28.23 9.99 -9.73
N LEU A 764 -27.03 10.37 -10.18
CA LEU A 764 -26.67 10.32 -11.58
C LEU A 764 -26.74 8.88 -12.11
N ALA A 765 -26.28 7.90 -11.33
CA ALA A 765 -26.26 6.49 -11.74
C ALA A 765 -27.65 5.89 -11.84
N ILE A 766 -28.50 6.06 -10.82
CA ILE A 766 -29.86 5.51 -10.80
C ILE A 766 -30.74 6.18 -11.87
N SER A 767 -30.58 7.50 -12.09
CA SER A 767 -31.33 8.24 -13.11
C SER A 767 -30.97 7.88 -14.55
N CYS A 768 -29.80 7.27 -14.79
CA CYS A 768 -29.45 6.74 -16.12
C CYS A 768 -30.28 5.52 -16.52
N HIS A 769 -30.95 4.85 -15.56
CA HIS A 769 -31.71 3.62 -15.81
C HIS A 769 -33.15 3.70 -15.28
N PRO A 770 -33.94 4.71 -15.69
CA PRO A 770 -35.23 5.01 -15.06
C PRO A 770 -36.23 3.87 -15.22
N GLU A 771 -36.20 3.13 -16.32
CA GLU A 771 -37.08 1.97 -16.51
C GLU A 771 -36.67 0.77 -15.65
N ALA A 772 -35.38 0.59 -15.40
CA ALA A 772 -34.89 -0.50 -14.56
C ALA A 772 -35.17 -0.23 -13.08
N PHE A 773 -35.08 1.03 -12.65
CA PHE A 773 -35.20 1.47 -11.26
C PHE A 773 -36.43 2.33 -10.97
N PHE A 774 -37.49 2.24 -11.78
CA PHE A 774 -38.67 3.09 -11.62
C PHE A 774 -39.30 3.03 -10.20
N PRO A 775 -39.49 1.84 -9.57
CA PRO A 775 -39.98 1.78 -8.20
C PRO A 775 -39.01 2.41 -7.20
N GLU A 776 -37.71 2.16 -7.33
CA GLU A 776 -36.69 2.76 -6.46
C GLU A 776 -36.67 4.29 -6.60
N LEU A 777 -36.84 4.84 -7.81
CA LEU A 777 -36.94 6.27 -8.06
C LEU A 777 -38.20 6.89 -7.41
N LEU A 778 -39.33 6.18 -7.38
CA LEU A 778 -40.51 6.62 -6.63
C LEU A 778 -40.21 6.73 -5.14
N GLY A 779 -39.51 5.74 -4.58
CA GLY A 779 -39.11 5.75 -3.17
C GLY A 779 -38.10 6.85 -2.84
N MET A 780 -37.09 7.04 -3.69
CA MET A 780 -36.10 8.10 -3.56
C MET A 780 -36.75 9.48 -3.65
N THR A 781 -37.68 9.68 -4.59
CA THR A 781 -38.46 10.93 -4.68
C THR A 781 -39.29 11.13 -3.41
N LEU A 782 -39.96 10.08 -2.92
CA LEU A 782 -40.70 10.18 -1.67
C LEU A 782 -39.81 10.60 -0.49
N PHE A 783 -38.57 10.12 -0.39
CA PHE A 783 -37.65 10.57 0.65
C PHE A 783 -37.32 12.07 0.50
N LEU A 784 -36.84 12.47 -0.68
CA LEU A 784 -36.36 13.83 -0.96
C LEU A 784 -37.44 14.87 -0.66
N GLU A 785 -38.67 14.58 -1.08
CA GLU A 785 -39.78 15.51 -0.95
C GLU A 785 -40.48 15.45 0.42
N TRP A 786 -40.57 14.27 1.04
CA TRP A 786 -41.32 14.12 2.30
C TRP A 786 -40.53 14.54 3.54
N GLU A 787 -39.20 14.32 3.54
CA GLU A 787 -38.34 14.62 4.69
C GLU A 787 -37.85 16.08 4.73
N VAL A 788 -38.53 16.99 4.04
CA VAL A 788 -38.14 18.41 3.90
C VAL A 788 -37.90 19.14 5.24
N LEU A 789 -38.58 18.75 6.32
CA LEU A 789 -38.33 19.35 7.64
C LEU A 789 -36.90 19.11 8.15
N GLY A 790 -36.19 18.12 7.62
CA GLY A 790 -34.77 17.88 7.87
C GLY A 790 -33.84 19.02 7.43
N VAL A 791 -34.28 19.92 6.53
CA VAL A 791 -33.49 21.11 6.13
C VAL A 791 -33.70 22.32 7.05
N VAL A 792 -34.72 22.31 7.92
CA VAL A 792 -35.03 23.43 8.83
C VAL A 792 -33.88 23.75 9.79
N PRO A 793 -33.20 22.77 10.42
CA PRO A 793 -32.00 23.03 11.21
C PRO A 793 -30.92 23.79 10.43
N MET A 794 -30.69 23.45 9.16
CA MET A 794 -29.71 24.16 8.31
C MET A 794 -30.13 25.61 8.05
N ALA A 795 -31.42 25.85 7.77
CA ALA A 795 -31.92 27.22 7.58
C ALA A 795 -31.76 28.08 8.85
N LYS A 796 -32.12 27.52 10.02
CA LYS A 796 -31.92 28.18 11.32
C LYS A 796 -30.44 28.48 11.58
N LEU A 797 -29.57 27.52 11.32
CA LEU A 797 -28.11 27.66 11.48
C LEU A 797 -27.55 28.77 10.58
N MET A 798 -27.96 28.82 9.31
CA MET A 798 -27.54 29.87 8.38
C MET A 798 -28.03 31.25 8.82
N ASP A 799 -29.29 31.37 9.22
CA ASP A 799 -29.86 32.64 9.71
C ASP A 799 -29.11 33.14 10.96
N HIS A 800 -28.76 32.24 11.88
CA HIS A 800 -28.00 32.56 13.08
C HIS A 800 -26.62 33.18 12.75
N HIS A 801 -25.95 32.66 11.71
CA HIS A 801 -24.65 33.16 11.25
C HIS A 801 -24.74 34.27 10.18
N GLY A 802 -25.94 34.81 9.94
CA GLY A 802 -26.16 35.90 8.98
C GLY A 802 -25.94 35.51 7.52
N ILE A 803 -26.21 34.25 7.17
CA ILE A 803 -26.09 33.70 5.81
C ILE A 803 -27.50 33.58 5.20
N ASP A 804 -27.65 33.91 3.91
CA ASP A 804 -28.94 33.79 3.20
C ASP A 804 -29.42 32.33 3.14
N SER A 805 -30.48 32.02 3.89
CA SER A 805 -31.09 30.69 3.98
C SER A 805 -32.20 30.43 2.95
N ARG A 806 -32.44 31.35 2.00
CA ARG A 806 -33.57 31.29 1.06
C ARG A 806 -33.65 29.99 0.27
N PHE A 807 -32.51 29.43 -0.16
CA PHE A 807 -32.48 28.13 -0.85
C PHE A 807 -33.13 27.02 -0.02
N PHE A 808 -32.79 26.90 1.26
CA PHE A 808 -33.35 25.87 2.15
C PHE A 808 -34.78 26.19 2.59
N ARG A 809 -35.10 27.47 2.85
CA ARG A 809 -36.47 27.88 3.23
C ARG A 809 -37.48 27.68 2.11
N MET A 810 -37.04 27.80 0.85
CA MET A 810 -37.88 27.56 -0.32
C MET A 810 -38.34 26.09 -0.36
N HIS A 811 -37.43 25.13 -0.21
CA HIS A 811 -37.74 23.69 -0.12
C HIS A 811 -38.83 23.42 0.91
N VAL A 812 -38.68 23.95 2.14
CA VAL A 812 -39.70 23.81 3.22
C VAL A 812 -41.11 24.24 2.77
N GLY A 813 -41.22 25.23 1.88
CA GLY A 813 -42.50 25.66 1.33
C GLY A 813 -43.00 24.79 0.17
N ILE A 814 -42.13 24.51 -0.81
CA ILE A 814 -42.47 23.81 -2.05
C ILE A 814 -42.76 22.33 -1.79
N ASP A 815 -42.04 21.70 -0.87
CA ASP A 815 -42.05 20.23 -0.71
C ASP A 815 -43.01 19.78 0.40
N ASN A 816 -43.85 20.70 0.89
CA ASN A 816 -44.70 20.45 2.04
C ASN A 816 -45.63 19.22 1.86
N ALA A 817 -45.87 18.50 2.95
CA ALA A 817 -46.62 17.24 2.97
C ALA A 817 -48.13 17.37 2.65
N ALA A 818 -48.68 18.60 2.60
CA ALA A 818 -50.11 18.84 2.41
C ALA A 818 -50.47 18.97 0.93
N ASP A 819 -49.84 19.89 0.20
CA ASP A 819 -50.11 20.18 -1.21
C ASP A 819 -48.85 20.37 -2.08
N GLY A 820 -47.67 20.27 -1.47
CA GLY A 820 -46.37 20.40 -2.10
C GLY A 820 -45.87 19.13 -2.79
N HIS A 821 -44.57 19.10 -3.12
CA HIS A 821 -43.94 17.95 -3.77
C HIS A 821 -44.04 16.68 -2.93
N GLY A 822 -43.96 16.75 -1.60
CA GLY A 822 -44.15 15.60 -0.71
C GLY A 822 -45.52 14.94 -0.90
N ALA A 823 -46.59 15.75 -1.01
CA ALA A 823 -47.93 15.24 -1.29
C ALA A 823 -48.03 14.56 -2.67
N ARG A 824 -47.37 15.13 -3.69
CA ARG A 824 -47.34 14.58 -5.06
C ARG A 824 -46.54 13.29 -5.12
N ALA A 825 -45.40 13.19 -4.42
CA ALA A 825 -44.57 11.99 -4.36
C ALA A 825 -45.32 10.82 -3.68
N ARG A 826 -45.99 11.09 -2.56
CA ARG A 826 -46.88 10.12 -1.89
C ARG A 826 -47.99 9.64 -2.83
N GLU A 827 -48.66 10.56 -3.51
CA GLU A 827 -49.73 10.24 -4.47
C GLU A 827 -49.20 9.40 -5.65
N ALA A 828 -48.01 9.71 -6.17
CA ALA A 828 -47.38 8.95 -7.24
C ALA A 828 -47.13 7.48 -6.82
N VAL A 829 -46.63 7.26 -5.61
CA VAL A 829 -46.45 5.92 -5.02
C VAL A 829 -47.79 5.18 -4.90
N MET A 830 -48.81 5.83 -4.33
CA MET A 830 -50.13 5.21 -4.16
C MET A 830 -50.77 4.85 -5.49
N ARG A 831 -50.77 5.76 -6.48
CA ARG A 831 -51.31 5.50 -7.82
C ARG A 831 -50.59 4.37 -8.54
N TYR A 832 -49.26 4.33 -8.45
CA TYR A 832 -48.48 3.26 -9.05
C TYR A 832 -48.86 1.88 -8.48
N LEU A 833 -49.02 1.78 -7.16
CA LEU A 833 -49.41 0.54 -6.49
C LEU A 833 -50.88 0.18 -6.75
N ASP A 834 -51.79 1.16 -6.86
CA ASP A 834 -53.19 0.94 -7.24
C ASP A 834 -53.33 0.38 -8.67
N GLN A 835 -52.54 0.91 -9.61
CA GLN A 835 -52.47 0.39 -10.98
C GLN A 835 -51.97 -1.06 -11.02
N LEU A 836 -50.93 -1.38 -10.23
CA LEU A 836 -50.40 -2.74 -10.11
C LEU A 836 -51.37 -3.69 -9.43
N HIS A 837 -52.11 -3.24 -8.42
CA HIS A 837 -53.13 -4.04 -7.78
C HIS A 837 -54.19 -4.51 -8.80
N THR A 838 -54.61 -3.59 -9.68
CA THR A 838 -55.61 -3.85 -10.73
C THR A 838 -55.12 -4.88 -11.76
N LEU A 839 -53.82 -4.91 -12.06
CA LEU A 839 -53.24 -5.73 -13.13
C LEU A 839 -52.58 -7.04 -12.65
N GLY A 840 -52.03 -7.06 -11.44
CA GLY A 840 -51.15 -8.12 -10.94
C GLY A 840 -51.44 -8.60 -9.53
N GLY A 841 -52.45 -8.06 -8.86
CA GLY A 841 -52.88 -8.48 -7.52
C GLY A 841 -51.91 -8.11 -6.39
N GLU A 842 -52.21 -8.59 -5.18
CA GLU A 842 -51.51 -8.19 -3.94
C GLU A 842 -50.03 -8.57 -3.91
N GLU A 843 -49.66 -9.74 -4.43
CA GLU A 843 -48.26 -10.18 -4.45
C GLU A 843 -47.38 -9.27 -5.31
N ALA A 844 -47.92 -8.78 -6.44
CA ALA A 844 -47.22 -7.82 -7.29
C ALA A 844 -47.03 -6.47 -6.58
N VAL A 845 -48.05 -6.01 -5.84
CA VAL A 845 -47.97 -4.79 -5.04
C VAL A 845 -46.86 -4.88 -4.00
N GLN A 846 -46.80 -5.97 -3.21
CA GLN A 846 -45.79 -6.11 -2.16
C GLN A 846 -44.36 -6.19 -2.73
N ARG A 847 -44.15 -6.93 -3.82
CA ARG A 847 -42.82 -6.99 -4.48
C ARG A 847 -42.35 -5.63 -5.00
N GLN A 848 -43.26 -4.82 -5.55
CA GLN A 848 -42.90 -3.48 -6.03
C GLN A 848 -42.76 -2.49 -4.89
N TRP A 849 -43.53 -2.64 -3.82
CA TRP A 849 -43.37 -1.88 -2.59
C TRP A 849 -42.00 -2.10 -1.94
N GLU A 850 -41.51 -3.34 -1.85
CA GLU A 850 -40.16 -3.62 -1.36
C GLU A 850 -39.11 -2.81 -2.11
N ARG A 851 -39.24 -2.71 -3.44
CA ARG A 851 -38.36 -1.91 -4.28
C ARG A 851 -38.50 -0.40 -4.05
N ILE A 852 -39.72 0.10 -3.88
CA ILE A 852 -39.97 1.51 -3.52
C ILE A 852 -39.30 1.81 -2.18
N TRP A 853 -39.51 0.98 -1.17
CA TRP A 853 -38.91 1.17 0.14
C TRP A 853 -37.38 1.05 0.12
N ASN A 854 -36.82 0.16 -0.72
CA ASN A 854 -35.37 0.11 -0.97
C ASN A 854 -34.83 1.42 -1.53
N GLY A 855 -35.54 2.06 -2.46
CA GLY A 855 -35.17 3.37 -2.99
C GLY A 855 -35.21 4.49 -1.93
N TYR A 856 -36.27 4.51 -1.11
CA TYR A 856 -36.41 5.45 0.01
C TYR A 856 -35.24 5.31 0.99
N VAL A 857 -34.96 4.07 1.44
CA VAL A 857 -33.91 3.81 2.42
C VAL A 857 -32.52 4.00 1.81
N ALA A 858 -32.32 3.67 0.54
CA ALA A 858 -31.03 3.85 -0.12
C ALA A 858 -30.59 5.31 -0.07
N PHE A 859 -31.48 6.25 -0.39
CA PHE A 859 -31.13 7.66 -0.28
C PHE A 859 -30.88 8.07 1.17
N ALA A 860 -31.75 7.64 2.11
CA ALA A 860 -31.62 7.95 3.53
C ALA A 860 -30.27 7.54 4.15
N VAL A 861 -29.63 6.50 3.61
CA VAL A 861 -28.40 5.92 4.18
C VAL A 861 -27.20 6.07 3.27
N THR A 862 -27.31 6.61 2.05
CA THR A 862 -26.15 6.70 1.14
C THR A 862 -25.18 7.78 1.58
N GLY A 863 -23.89 7.44 1.59
CA GLY A 863 -22.81 8.38 1.94
C GLY A 863 -22.63 8.59 3.44
N ASN A 864 -21.59 9.35 3.78
CA ASN A 864 -21.20 9.69 5.14
C ASN A 864 -20.64 11.12 5.24
N LEU A 865 -20.96 12.01 4.29
CA LEU A 865 -20.39 13.36 4.22
C LEU A 865 -20.53 14.11 5.54
N GLY A 866 -21.69 14.01 6.21
CA GLY A 866 -21.89 14.62 7.52
C GLY A 866 -20.85 14.14 8.55
N GLU A 867 -20.62 12.83 8.65
CA GLU A 867 -19.64 12.26 9.58
C GLU A 867 -18.21 12.71 9.25
N GLU A 868 -17.83 12.68 7.95
CA GLU A 868 -16.50 13.11 7.50
C GLU A 868 -16.27 14.60 7.67
N LEU A 869 -17.27 15.43 7.41
CA LEU A 869 -17.21 16.87 7.62
C LEU A 869 -17.08 17.19 9.11
N VAL A 870 -17.87 16.55 9.98
CA VAL A 870 -17.71 16.72 11.43
C VAL A 870 -16.30 16.31 11.86
N ALA A 871 -15.77 15.19 11.36
CA ALA A 871 -14.41 14.76 11.66
C ALA A 871 -13.36 15.77 11.15
N HIS A 872 -13.55 16.30 9.94
CA HIS A 872 -12.69 17.31 9.34
C HIS A 872 -12.69 18.61 10.15
N LEU A 873 -13.85 19.04 10.67
CA LEU A 873 -13.96 20.25 11.48
C LEU A 873 -13.45 20.06 12.92
N LYS A 874 -13.67 18.90 13.53
CA LYS A 874 -13.20 18.59 14.90
C LYS A 874 -11.70 18.30 14.96
N SER A 875 -11.11 17.85 13.86
CA SER A 875 -9.70 17.53 13.76
C SER A 875 -9.21 17.99 12.39
N PRO A 876 -9.10 19.32 12.17
CA PRO A 876 -8.62 19.83 10.90
C PRO A 876 -7.20 19.31 10.65
N PRO A 877 -6.87 18.97 9.39
CA PRO A 877 -5.52 18.56 9.07
C PRO A 877 -4.56 19.66 9.50
N THR A 878 -3.45 19.26 10.11
CA THR A 878 -2.37 20.19 10.41
C THR A 878 -1.91 20.91 9.13
N PRO A 879 -1.32 22.10 9.22
CA PRO A 879 -0.75 22.77 8.06
C PRO A 879 0.24 21.89 7.28
N GLU A 880 0.96 21.01 7.98
CA GLU A 880 1.86 20.02 7.40
C GLU A 880 1.12 18.94 6.62
N GLU A 881 0.09 18.31 7.19
CA GLU A 881 -0.74 17.32 6.49
C GLU A 881 -1.42 17.91 5.25
N SER A 882 -1.90 19.15 5.35
CA SER A 882 -2.50 19.87 4.23
C SER A 882 -1.50 20.11 3.09
N LEU A 883 -0.27 20.49 3.43
CA LEU A 883 0.81 20.70 2.49
C LEU A 883 1.28 19.37 1.86
N LEU A 884 1.42 18.30 2.65
CA LEU A 884 1.80 16.97 2.16
C LEU A 884 0.80 16.45 1.14
N ARG A 885 -0.51 16.59 1.42
CA ARG A 885 -1.57 16.24 0.47
C ARG A 885 -1.41 17.00 -0.86
N MET A 886 -1.24 18.32 -0.80
CA MET A 886 -1.03 19.15 -1.98
C MET A 886 0.24 18.75 -2.76
N ILE A 887 1.33 18.45 -2.07
CA ILE A 887 2.58 17.99 -2.70
C ILE A 887 2.34 16.65 -3.42
N ARG A 888 1.66 15.69 -2.79
CA ARG A 888 1.32 14.39 -3.41
C ARG A 888 0.47 14.55 -4.66
N ASP A 889 -0.52 15.44 -4.62
CA ASP A 889 -1.40 15.69 -5.77
C ASP A 889 -0.63 16.29 -6.97
N LYS A 890 0.34 17.15 -6.70
CA LYS A 890 1.18 17.77 -7.74
C LYS A 890 2.42 16.95 -8.10
N ALA A 891 2.83 15.99 -7.26
CA ALA A 891 4.04 15.18 -7.41
C ALA A 891 4.20 14.55 -8.81
N PRO A 892 3.17 13.94 -9.44
CA PRO A 892 3.33 13.33 -10.76
C PRO A 892 3.80 14.30 -11.85
N ARG A 893 3.44 15.59 -11.71
CA ARG A 893 3.86 16.65 -12.63
C ARG A 893 5.14 17.32 -12.12
N ALA A 894 5.22 17.59 -10.82
CA ALA A 894 6.35 18.29 -10.21
C ALA A 894 7.66 17.50 -10.31
N ALA A 895 7.60 16.17 -10.19
CA ALA A 895 8.75 15.26 -10.29
C ALA A 895 9.46 15.24 -11.66
N LEU A 896 8.95 15.95 -12.66
CA LEU A 896 9.52 16.02 -14.00
C LEU A 896 10.14 17.39 -14.33
N ASN A 897 10.05 18.37 -13.43
CA ASN A 897 10.28 19.78 -13.76
C ASN A 897 11.52 20.41 -13.09
N HIS A 898 12.23 19.71 -12.21
CA HIS A 898 13.32 20.31 -11.42
C HIS A 898 14.74 19.93 -11.88
N GLU A 899 14.88 19.23 -13.02
CA GLU A 899 16.16 18.86 -13.64
C GLU A 899 17.23 18.41 -12.62
N LYS A 900 18.43 19.03 -12.62
CA LYS A 900 19.57 18.73 -11.74
C LYS A 900 19.52 19.48 -10.40
N ARG A 901 18.40 20.11 -10.03
CA ARG A 901 18.28 20.83 -8.76
C ARG A 901 18.25 19.83 -7.61
N MET A 902 18.98 20.13 -6.54
CA MET A 902 19.11 19.25 -5.39
C MET A 902 18.73 19.99 -4.11
N LEU A 903 18.22 19.23 -3.16
CA LEU A 903 17.91 19.66 -1.80
C LEU A 903 18.41 18.58 -0.86
N ALA A 904 19.17 18.97 0.18
CA ALA A 904 19.75 18.03 1.15
C ALA A 904 20.50 16.83 0.51
N GLY A 905 21.21 17.04 -0.60
CA GLY A 905 22.01 15.99 -1.25
C GLY A 905 21.23 15.03 -2.17
N SER A 906 19.91 15.18 -2.27
CA SER A 906 19.06 14.41 -3.19
C SER A 906 18.46 15.30 -4.28
N TYR A 907 18.17 14.75 -5.46
CA TYR A 907 17.49 15.51 -6.52
C TYR A 907 16.08 15.87 -6.09
N LEU A 908 15.64 17.09 -6.42
CA LEU A 908 14.32 17.57 -6.04
C LEU A 908 13.20 16.73 -6.68
N ASN A 909 13.45 16.17 -7.86
CA ASN A 909 12.53 15.22 -8.50
C ASN A 909 12.34 13.92 -7.69
N ASP A 910 13.35 13.47 -6.96
CA ASP A 910 13.28 12.25 -6.14
C ASP A 910 12.53 12.48 -4.83
N TRP A 911 12.63 13.68 -4.26
CA TRP A 911 11.88 14.07 -3.07
C TRP A 911 10.37 14.01 -3.24
N PHE A 912 9.82 14.03 -4.46
CA PHE A 912 8.38 13.85 -4.65
C PHE A 912 7.90 12.41 -4.42
N ALA A 913 8.81 11.43 -4.34
CA ALA A 913 8.52 10.08 -3.86
C ALA A 913 8.50 10.00 -2.33
N ASP A 914 9.10 10.98 -1.63
CA ASP A 914 9.09 11.11 -0.17
C ASP A 914 8.73 12.56 0.24
N PRO A 915 7.44 12.95 0.14
CA PRO A 915 6.98 14.29 0.48
C PRO A 915 7.28 14.71 1.93
N GLU A 916 7.25 13.78 2.88
CA GLU A 916 7.64 14.01 4.26
C GLU A 916 9.12 14.40 4.37
N GLY A 917 10.00 13.61 3.75
CA GLY A 917 11.41 13.92 3.64
C GLY A 917 11.67 15.24 2.91
N LEU A 918 10.89 15.57 1.88
CA LEU A 918 10.94 16.86 1.19
C LEU A 918 10.67 18.03 2.15
N LEU A 919 9.62 17.94 2.97
CA LEU A 919 9.29 18.99 3.94
C LEU A 919 10.34 19.13 5.04
N ALA A 920 10.89 18.01 5.52
CA ALA A 920 12.00 18.01 6.47
C ALA A 920 13.26 18.64 5.86
N ALA A 921 13.59 18.31 4.61
CA ALA A 921 14.71 18.86 3.88
C ALA A 921 14.52 20.37 3.59
N LEU A 922 13.31 20.80 3.22
CA LEU A 922 12.98 22.21 3.01
C LEU A 922 13.09 22.99 4.31
N THR A 923 12.59 22.42 5.39
CA THR A 923 12.68 22.96 6.75
C THR A 923 14.13 23.18 7.20
N ALA A 924 15.03 22.26 6.87
CA ALA A 924 16.44 22.33 7.20
C ALA A 924 17.27 23.20 6.23
N SER A 925 16.66 23.70 5.16
CA SER A 925 17.32 24.49 4.12
C SER A 925 17.14 26.00 4.29
N GLU A 926 17.90 26.77 3.50
CA GLU A 926 17.79 28.23 3.47
C GLU A 926 16.50 28.74 2.78
N TRP A 927 15.71 27.85 2.16
CA TRP A 927 14.49 28.23 1.44
C TRP A 927 13.32 28.60 2.35
N ILE A 928 13.34 28.08 3.58
CA ILE A 928 12.30 28.29 4.59
C ILE A 928 12.93 28.99 5.78
N VAL A 929 12.35 30.13 6.18
CA VAL A 929 12.61 30.74 7.47
C VAL A 929 11.48 30.27 8.41
N PRO A 930 11.76 29.36 9.36
CA PRO A 930 10.73 28.82 10.24
C PRO A 930 9.97 29.93 10.97
N GLY A 931 8.65 29.92 10.88
CA GLY A 931 7.78 30.93 11.47
C GLY A 931 7.63 32.23 10.67
N ASP A 932 8.47 32.47 9.65
CA ASP A 932 8.43 33.69 8.84
C ASP A 932 8.23 33.39 7.34
N PRO A 933 6.97 33.29 6.89
CA PRO A 933 6.67 33.13 5.46
C PRO A 933 7.11 34.34 4.62
N ALA A 934 7.15 35.56 5.18
CA ALA A 934 7.53 36.75 4.42
C ALA A 934 9.05 36.78 4.15
N GLY A 935 9.84 36.30 5.12
CA GLY A 935 11.29 36.15 5.02
C GLY A 935 11.74 34.92 4.22
N SER A 936 10.90 33.90 4.09
CA SER A 936 11.21 32.65 3.39
C SER A 936 11.49 32.85 1.87
N PRO A 937 12.72 32.57 1.38
CA PRO A 937 13.06 32.72 -0.03
C PRO A 937 12.21 31.92 -1.02
N LEU A 938 11.59 30.81 -0.57
CA LEU A 938 10.70 29.97 -1.37
C LEU A 938 9.65 30.79 -2.15
N PHE A 939 9.00 31.77 -1.50
CA PHE A 939 7.94 32.55 -2.15
C PHE A 939 8.44 33.48 -3.27
N ARG A 940 9.76 33.68 -3.43
CA ARG A 940 10.30 34.37 -4.62
C ARG A 940 10.09 33.53 -5.87
N LEU A 941 10.06 32.21 -5.74
CA LEU A 941 9.83 31.29 -6.85
C LEU A 941 8.39 31.36 -7.38
N PHE A 942 7.43 31.69 -6.52
CA PHE A 942 5.99 31.72 -6.86
C PHE A 942 5.56 33.03 -7.54
N ARG A 943 6.40 34.07 -7.52
CA ARG A 943 6.09 35.38 -8.11
C ARG A 943 6.00 35.31 -9.64
N TRP A 944 5.38 36.32 -10.26
CA TRP A 944 5.24 36.48 -11.72
C TRP A 944 6.50 36.18 -12.55
N ASN A 945 7.68 36.55 -12.03
CA ASN A 945 8.97 36.36 -12.70
C ASN A 945 9.77 35.16 -12.15
N GLY A 946 9.20 34.39 -11.22
CA GLY A 946 9.81 33.21 -10.64
C GLY A 946 9.49 31.95 -11.45
N PRO A 947 10.34 30.91 -11.37
CA PRO A 947 10.19 29.69 -12.16
C PRO A 947 8.95 28.86 -11.81
N MET A 948 8.29 29.13 -10.67
CA MET A 948 7.09 28.43 -10.21
C MET A 948 5.84 29.31 -10.27
N TYR A 949 5.84 30.34 -11.12
CA TYR A 949 4.67 31.20 -11.31
C TYR A 949 3.45 30.40 -11.78
N LYS A 950 2.30 30.57 -11.11
CA LYS A 950 1.04 29.84 -11.34
C LYS A 950 1.11 28.32 -11.16
N VAL A 951 2.17 27.79 -10.55
CA VAL A 951 2.20 26.39 -10.11
C VAL A 951 1.25 26.17 -8.93
N PHE A 952 1.21 27.15 -8.03
CA PHE A 952 0.28 27.23 -6.91
C PHE A 952 -0.68 28.40 -7.14
N ASP A 953 -1.97 28.19 -6.85
CA ASP A 953 -2.94 29.29 -6.74
C ASP A 953 -2.82 30.02 -5.39
N ASP A 954 -3.69 30.99 -5.14
CA ASP A 954 -3.65 31.81 -3.93
C ASP A 954 -3.99 30.99 -2.67
N GLU A 955 -4.93 30.04 -2.76
CA GLU A 955 -5.31 29.14 -1.65
C GLU A 955 -4.15 28.20 -1.32
N GLU A 956 -3.57 27.56 -2.33
CA GLU A 956 -2.42 26.68 -2.23
C GLU A 956 -1.15 27.39 -1.70
N THR A 957 -0.98 28.66 -2.09
CA THR A 957 0.10 29.50 -1.57
C THR A 957 -0.09 29.80 -0.08
N GLU A 958 -1.32 29.95 0.39
CA GLU A 958 -1.60 30.16 1.82
C GLU A 958 -1.30 28.89 2.63
N VAL A 959 -1.57 27.69 2.11
CA VAL A 959 -1.17 26.42 2.75
C VAL A 959 0.33 26.37 3.03
N TRP A 960 1.17 26.79 2.07
CA TRP A 960 2.62 26.93 2.30
C TRP A 960 2.94 27.94 3.42
N ARG A 961 2.23 29.07 3.47
CA ARG A 961 2.46 30.10 4.49
C ARG A 961 2.07 29.59 5.87
N GLU A 962 0.92 28.97 6.01
CA GLU A 962 0.44 28.38 7.27
C GLU A 962 1.39 27.31 7.79
N TRP A 963 1.87 26.43 6.90
CA TRP A 963 2.89 25.46 7.27
C TRP A 963 4.14 26.14 7.81
N ILE A 964 4.68 27.15 7.12
CA ILE A 964 5.86 27.88 7.58
C ILE A 964 5.60 28.59 8.91
N ARG A 965 4.44 29.25 9.09
CA ARG A 965 4.06 29.88 10.37
C ARG A 965 4.02 28.86 11.50
N SER A 966 3.48 27.67 11.24
CA SER A 966 3.43 26.60 12.25
C SER A 966 4.82 26.20 12.76
N LEU A 967 5.88 26.43 11.97
CA LEU A 967 7.26 26.15 12.37
C LEU A 967 7.84 27.17 13.37
N ALA A 968 7.12 28.24 13.71
CA ALA A 968 7.55 29.29 14.64
C ALA A 968 7.73 28.81 16.09
N GLU A 969 7.26 27.61 16.39
CA GLU A 969 6.83 27.25 17.74
C GLU A 969 7.39 25.88 18.17
N GLU A 970 8.65 25.88 18.64
CA GLU A 970 9.10 25.27 19.91
C GLU A 970 10.20 26.09 20.57
N PRO A 971 9.98 26.55 21.80
CA PRO A 971 11.05 26.63 22.77
C PRO A 971 11.27 25.23 23.34
N ALA A 972 12.30 24.53 22.86
CA ALA A 972 12.73 23.29 23.50
C ALA A 972 13.00 23.55 25.00
N GLU A 973 12.27 22.89 25.90
CA GLU A 973 12.64 22.80 27.31
C GLU A 973 14.04 22.16 27.38
N ARG A 974 15.06 22.98 27.65
CA ARG A 974 16.44 22.50 27.78
C ARG A 974 16.54 21.63 29.02
N ARG A 975 16.51 20.30 28.81
CA ARG A 975 16.99 19.31 29.78
C ARG A 975 18.35 19.77 30.34
N ALA A 976 18.49 19.80 31.67
CA ALA A 976 19.77 20.03 32.30
C ALA A 976 20.65 18.77 32.16
N TYR A 977 21.76 18.88 31.44
CA TYR A 977 22.72 17.77 31.28
C TYR A 977 23.74 17.78 32.41
N SER A 978 24.00 16.62 33.00
CA SER A 978 25.15 16.46 33.90
C SER A 978 26.47 16.66 33.15
N PRO A 979 27.60 16.97 33.83
CA PRO A 979 28.90 17.10 33.18
C PRO A 979 29.30 15.87 32.36
N LEU A 980 28.96 14.65 32.83
CA LEU A 980 29.21 13.40 32.11
C LEU A 980 28.34 13.28 30.85
N GLU A 981 27.06 13.59 30.92
CA GLU A 981 26.18 13.56 29.73
C GLU A 981 26.61 14.61 28.70
N ALA A 982 26.99 15.81 29.15
CA ALA A 982 27.42 16.90 28.28
C ALA A 982 28.74 16.56 27.55
N ILE A 983 29.72 15.98 28.25
CA ILE A 983 30.98 15.56 27.61
C ILE A 983 30.79 14.36 26.68
N LEU A 984 29.86 13.43 26.98
CA LEU A 984 29.56 12.30 26.10
C LEU A 984 28.94 12.78 24.79
N LEU A 985 28.00 13.72 24.87
CA LEU A 985 27.40 14.34 23.70
C LEU A 985 28.44 15.10 22.87
N LEU A 986 29.35 15.83 23.52
CA LEU A 986 30.47 16.50 22.85
C LEU A 986 31.44 15.50 22.18
N ALA A 987 31.77 14.39 22.86
CA ALA A 987 32.61 13.34 22.32
C ALA A 987 31.96 12.64 21.12
N ASP A 988 30.66 12.36 21.17
CA ASP A 988 29.94 11.80 20.02
C ASP A 988 29.82 12.79 18.86
N ALA A 989 29.56 14.08 19.12
CA ALA A 989 29.54 15.10 18.07
C ALA A 989 30.89 15.19 17.35
N VAL A 990 31.99 15.17 18.10
CA VAL A 990 33.36 15.06 17.57
C VAL A 990 33.57 13.79 16.73
N ARG A 991 33.06 12.64 17.17
CA ARG A 991 33.15 11.37 16.44
C ARG A 991 32.36 11.38 15.13
N THR A 992 31.22 12.08 15.09
CA THR A 992 30.36 12.16 13.88
C THR A 992 30.90 13.11 12.80
N ARG A 993 31.80 14.04 13.16
CA ARG A 993 32.47 14.98 12.23
C ARG A 993 33.95 15.11 12.56
N PRO A 994 34.75 14.06 12.34
CA PRO A 994 36.11 13.98 12.87
C PRO A 994 37.14 14.79 12.05
N ASP A 995 36.74 15.55 11.03
CA ASP A 995 37.62 16.22 10.05
C ASP A 995 38.73 17.08 10.67
N GLY A 996 38.51 17.65 11.85
CA GLY A 996 39.51 18.44 12.60
C GLY A 996 40.44 17.65 13.54
N LEU A 997 40.12 16.38 13.84
CA LEU A 997 40.86 15.47 14.72
C LEU A 997 41.52 14.29 13.98
N LEU A 998 41.09 14.01 12.74
CA LEU A 998 41.74 13.03 11.86
C LEU A 998 43.17 13.42 11.46
N SER A 999 43.51 14.71 11.53
CA SER A 999 44.84 15.26 11.26
C SER A 999 45.74 15.30 12.50
N ASP A 1000 45.24 14.89 13.68
CA ASP A 1000 46.01 14.83 14.91
C ASP A 1000 46.95 13.62 14.89
N SER A 1001 48.25 13.90 14.84
CA SER A 1001 49.31 12.88 14.76
C SER A 1001 49.62 12.22 16.10
N ARG A 1002 48.98 12.65 17.21
CA ARG A 1002 49.16 12.05 18.52
C ARG A 1002 48.61 10.62 18.56
N ALA A 1003 49.27 9.77 19.33
CA ALA A 1003 48.73 8.48 19.73
C ALA A 1003 48.23 8.57 21.17
N LEU A 1004 47.08 7.95 21.45
CA LEU A 1004 46.55 7.83 22.80
C LEU A 1004 46.65 6.38 23.25
N VAL A 1005 47.04 6.19 24.50
CA VAL A 1005 46.99 4.93 25.24
C VAL A 1005 45.65 4.84 25.97
N GLY A 1006 44.89 3.79 25.73
CA GLY A 1006 43.59 3.60 26.39
C GLY A 1006 43.17 2.14 26.43
N PRO A 1007 42.13 1.81 27.21
CA PRO A 1007 41.56 0.46 27.26
C PRO A 1007 40.99 0.04 25.90
N GLN A 1008 41.24 -1.19 25.48
CA GLN A 1008 40.73 -1.73 24.24
C GLN A 1008 39.19 -1.80 24.30
N PRO A 1009 38.46 -1.27 23.30
CA PRO A 1009 37.01 -1.41 23.23
C PRO A 1009 36.60 -2.89 23.32
N GLY A 1010 35.71 -3.20 24.27
CA GLY A 1010 35.27 -4.57 24.54
C GLY A 1010 36.18 -5.41 25.45
N ASN A 1011 37.35 -4.90 25.84
CA ASN A 1011 38.23 -5.53 26.83
C ASN A 1011 38.99 -4.46 27.66
N PRO A 1012 38.39 -3.97 28.75
CA PRO A 1012 38.93 -2.84 29.52
C PRO A 1012 40.26 -3.16 30.24
N ASP A 1013 40.59 -4.44 30.42
CA ASP A 1013 41.82 -4.87 31.10
C ASP A 1013 43.08 -4.81 30.20
N ARG A 1014 42.90 -4.55 28.90
CA ARG A 1014 43.99 -4.49 27.92
C ARG A 1014 44.16 -3.08 27.37
N LEU A 1015 45.32 -2.48 27.58
CA LEU A 1015 45.66 -1.18 26.98
C LEU A 1015 46.17 -1.36 25.54
N VAL A 1016 45.77 -0.43 24.67
CA VAL A 1016 46.28 -0.29 23.30
C VAL A 1016 46.72 1.16 23.07
N GLU A 1017 47.80 1.34 22.31
CA GLU A 1017 48.23 2.65 21.83
C GLU A 1017 47.81 2.78 20.37
N ARG A 1018 46.97 3.76 20.07
CA ARG A 1018 46.42 3.97 18.72
C ARG A 1018 46.37 5.46 18.39
N PRO A 1019 46.47 5.84 17.11
CA PRO A 1019 46.32 7.23 16.69
C PRO A 1019 44.97 7.80 17.14
N VAL A 1020 44.90 9.11 17.40
CA VAL A 1020 43.65 9.82 17.76
C VAL A 1020 42.52 9.49 16.78
N ALA A 1021 42.80 9.46 15.47
CA ALA A 1021 41.84 9.09 14.43
C ALA A 1021 41.17 7.72 14.67
N TRP A 1022 41.91 6.74 15.19
CA TRP A 1022 41.37 5.41 15.49
C TRP A 1022 40.43 5.45 16.71
N TRP A 1023 40.79 6.21 17.75
CA TRP A 1023 39.96 6.40 18.94
C TRP A 1023 38.68 7.18 18.62
N CYS A 1024 38.73 8.15 17.71
CA CYS A 1024 37.56 8.85 17.19
C CYS A 1024 36.58 7.95 16.41
N LEU A 1025 36.96 6.71 16.06
CA LEU A 1025 36.06 5.70 15.49
C LEU A 1025 35.49 4.73 16.56
N GLN A 1026 35.99 4.76 17.80
CA GLN A 1026 35.50 3.93 18.92
C GLN A 1026 34.45 4.65 19.78
N PRO A 1027 33.42 3.97 20.33
CA PRO A 1027 32.33 4.60 21.10
C PRO A 1027 32.81 5.68 22.08
N ALA A 1028 32.05 6.76 22.25
CA ALA A 1028 32.44 7.90 23.10
C ALA A 1028 33.01 7.52 24.49
N PRO A 1029 32.48 6.51 25.21
CA PRO A 1029 33.10 6.00 26.43
C PRO A 1029 34.57 5.59 26.29
N ALA A 1030 34.93 4.90 25.20
CA ALA A 1030 36.29 4.41 24.97
C ALA A 1030 37.25 5.56 24.61
N LEU A 1031 36.78 6.54 23.83
CA LEU A 1031 37.55 7.75 23.54
C LEU A 1031 37.80 8.57 24.81
N LEU A 1032 36.76 8.82 25.62
CA LEU A 1032 36.91 9.55 26.88
C LEU A 1032 37.84 8.80 27.84
N ALA A 1033 37.73 7.48 27.94
CA ALA A 1033 38.61 6.66 28.77
C ALA A 1033 40.08 6.74 28.31
N ALA A 1034 40.34 6.79 27.01
CA ALA A 1034 41.68 7.03 26.47
C ALA A 1034 42.16 8.46 26.81
N LEU A 1035 41.35 9.49 26.61
CA LEU A 1035 41.71 10.89 26.90
C LEU A 1035 42.00 11.14 28.38
N THR A 1036 41.30 10.45 29.28
CA THR A 1036 41.51 10.54 30.72
C THR A 1036 42.57 9.57 31.24
N HIS A 1037 43.20 8.77 30.36
CA HIS A 1037 44.22 7.82 30.79
C HIS A 1037 45.51 8.57 31.20
N PRO A 1038 46.09 8.29 32.38
CA PRO A 1038 47.25 9.03 32.89
C PRO A 1038 48.47 9.05 31.96
N ALA A 1039 48.64 7.98 31.16
CA ALA A 1039 49.75 7.87 30.20
C ALA A 1039 49.70 8.91 29.07
N ASN A 1040 48.55 9.55 28.83
CA ASN A 1040 48.40 10.57 27.80
C ASN A 1040 48.53 12.01 28.36
N MET A 1041 48.78 12.15 29.67
CA MET A 1041 48.80 13.43 30.39
C MET A 1041 50.21 13.87 30.83
N THR A 1042 51.25 13.38 30.18
CA THR A 1042 52.64 13.75 30.48
C THR A 1042 53.27 14.42 29.27
N ASP A 1043 53.79 15.64 29.42
CA ASP A 1043 54.60 16.32 28.40
C ASP A 1043 55.85 15.46 28.14
N GLY A 1044 55.82 14.69 27.07
CA GLY A 1044 56.93 13.83 26.68
C GLY A 1044 58.00 14.61 25.94
N THR A 1045 59.22 14.64 26.47
CA THR A 1045 60.42 14.36 25.68
C THR A 1045 61.48 13.64 26.52
N GLY A 1046 62.24 12.76 25.85
CA GLY A 1046 63.24 11.89 26.47
C GLY A 1046 64.56 12.56 26.87
N ASP A 1047 65.44 11.70 27.41
CA ASP A 1047 66.82 11.89 27.90
C ASP A 1047 67.03 12.76 29.17
N ASP A 1048 67.34 12.05 30.27
CA ASP A 1048 68.08 12.44 31.48
C ASP A 1048 67.74 13.77 32.21
N GLY A 1049 66.49 13.93 32.66
CA GLY A 1049 66.11 14.93 33.67
C GLY A 1049 64.92 14.48 34.54
N PRO A 1050 64.80 14.96 35.81
CA PRO A 1050 63.65 14.62 36.65
C PRO A 1050 62.37 15.28 36.11
N PRO A 1051 61.21 14.59 36.21
CA PRO A 1051 59.96 15.06 35.62
C PRO A 1051 59.54 16.41 36.20
N THR A 1052 59.37 17.41 35.34
CA THR A 1052 58.67 18.64 35.68
C THR A 1052 57.16 18.38 35.75
N ALA A 1053 56.47 19.17 36.58
CA ALA A 1053 55.08 18.97 36.99
C ALA A 1053 54.13 18.66 35.81
N PRO A 1054 53.12 17.79 36.01
CA PRO A 1054 52.14 17.47 34.99
C PRO A 1054 51.44 18.74 34.49
N ALA A 1055 51.26 18.87 33.17
CA ALA A 1055 50.36 19.86 32.61
C ALA A 1055 48.97 19.68 33.23
N PRO A 1056 48.24 20.76 33.58
CA PRO A 1056 46.90 20.63 34.12
C PRO A 1056 46.03 19.82 33.14
N VAL A 1057 45.38 18.76 33.62
CA VAL A 1057 44.48 17.89 32.83
C VAL A 1057 43.47 18.69 32.00
N ALA A 1058 43.06 19.85 32.54
CA ALA A 1058 42.22 20.82 31.85
C ALA A 1058 42.83 21.33 30.53
N ASP A 1059 44.13 21.65 30.50
CA ASP A 1059 44.78 22.26 29.34
C ASP A 1059 44.88 21.27 28.18
N PHE A 1060 45.27 20.02 28.45
CA PHE A 1060 45.30 18.94 27.45
C PHE A 1060 43.90 18.66 26.87
N LEU A 1061 42.87 18.56 27.71
CA LEU A 1061 41.51 18.28 27.27
C LEU A 1061 40.89 19.48 26.53
N HIS A 1062 41.17 20.70 26.98
CA HIS A 1062 40.76 21.91 26.27
C HIS A 1062 41.45 22.01 24.90
N GLU A 1063 42.74 21.69 24.81
CA GLU A 1063 43.47 21.67 23.54
C GLU A 1063 42.94 20.56 22.61
N PHE A 1064 42.64 19.37 23.14
CA PHE A 1064 42.05 18.27 22.37
C PHE A 1064 40.70 18.64 21.77
N PHE A 1065 39.82 19.30 22.52
CA PHE A 1065 38.50 19.73 22.05
C PHE A 1065 38.47 21.12 21.41
N ALA A 1066 39.58 21.87 21.38
CA ALA A 1066 39.64 23.21 20.77
C ALA A 1066 39.22 23.23 19.28
N PRO A 1067 39.53 22.22 18.45
CA PRO A 1067 39.00 22.15 17.08
C PRO A 1067 37.47 22.07 17.03
N ALA A 1068 36.81 21.52 18.05
CA ALA A 1068 35.35 21.45 18.12
C ALA A 1068 34.70 22.81 18.42
N ASP A 1069 35.38 23.68 19.16
CA ASP A 1069 34.96 25.07 19.38
C ASP A 1069 35.04 25.88 18.05
N ALA A 1070 36.10 25.69 17.27
CA ALA A 1070 36.32 26.40 16.00
C ALA A 1070 35.28 26.06 14.91
N THR A 1071 34.78 24.83 14.91
CA THR A 1071 33.78 24.31 13.96
C THR A 1071 32.33 24.51 14.42
N ARG A 1072 32.11 25.13 15.59
CA ARG A 1072 30.79 25.40 16.20
C ARG A 1072 29.96 24.14 16.53
N LEU A 1073 30.59 22.98 16.71
CA LEU A 1073 29.91 21.72 17.07
C LEU A 1073 29.01 21.84 18.33
N ALA A 1074 29.36 22.71 19.29
CA ALA A 1074 28.52 22.98 20.45
C ALA A 1074 27.15 23.61 20.14
N ARG A 1075 26.94 24.23 18.96
CA ARG A 1075 25.61 24.73 18.54
C ARG A 1075 24.63 23.61 18.21
N ASP A 1076 25.17 22.43 17.98
CA ASP A 1076 24.43 21.24 17.58
C ASP A 1076 24.16 20.30 18.76
N LEU A 1077 24.85 20.54 19.87
CA LEU A 1077 24.61 19.82 21.11
C LEU A 1077 23.33 20.37 21.73
N PRO A 1078 22.47 19.52 22.32
CA PRO A 1078 21.30 19.99 23.07
C PRO A 1078 21.69 20.68 24.40
N VAL A 1079 22.97 21.00 24.61
CA VAL A 1079 23.55 21.60 25.81
C VAL A 1079 23.81 23.09 25.55
N SER A 1080 23.30 23.99 26.40
CA SER A 1080 23.48 25.44 26.23
C SER A 1080 24.82 26.01 26.71
N ARG A 1081 25.88 25.19 26.71
CA ARG A 1081 27.22 25.52 27.22
C ARG A 1081 28.21 25.46 26.06
N THR A 1082 29.25 26.31 26.08
CA THR A 1082 30.33 26.23 25.08
C THR A 1082 31.15 24.95 25.26
N VAL A 1083 31.90 24.49 24.24
CA VAL A 1083 32.78 23.31 24.37
C VAL A 1083 33.73 23.52 25.54
N ARG A 1084 34.32 24.72 25.66
CA ARG A 1084 35.15 25.10 26.81
C ARG A 1084 34.42 24.95 28.16
N GLN A 1085 33.16 25.35 28.26
CA GLN A 1085 32.38 25.17 29.50
C GLN A 1085 32.08 23.70 29.78
N ILE A 1086 31.71 22.92 28.76
CA ILE A 1086 31.44 21.48 28.90
C ILE A 1086 32.69 20.73 29.39
N VAL A 1087 33.85 20.99 28.78
CA VAL A 1087 35.12 20.39 29.19
C VAL A 1087 35.54 20.85 30.58
N HIS A 1088 35.37 22.14 30.90
CA HIS A 1088 35.68 22.68 32.22
C HIS A 1088 34.84 22.01 33.31
N ASP A 1089 33.52 21.92 33.10
CA ASP A 1089 32.60 21.33 34.08
C ASP A 1089 32.84 19.82 34.24
N TRP A 1090 33.22 19.12 33.18
CA TRP A 1090 33.60 17.71 33.25
C TRP A 1090 34.91 17.51 34.01
N VAL A 1091 35.90 18.38 33.80
CA VAL A 1091 37.16 18.37 34.55
C VAL A 1091 36.95 18.71 36.02
N GLU A 1092 36.15 19.72 36.34
CA GLU A 1092 35.78 20.05 37.73
C GLU A 1092 35.02 18.90 38.41
N ALA A 1093 34.22 18.15 37.65
CA ALA A 1093 33.53 16.95 38.14
C ALA A 1093 34.46 15.73 38.32
N GLY A 1094 35.77 15.86 38.04
CA GLY A 1094 36.76 14.79 38.19
C GLY A 1094 36.87 13.85 37.00
N CYS A 1095 36.52 14.33 35.80
CA CYS A 1095 36.50 13.55 34.56
C CYS A 1095 35.77 12.20 34.68
N PRO A 1096 34.52 12.16 35.18
CA PRO A 1096 33.77 10.92 35.31
C PRO A 1096 33.66 10.21 33.96
N LEU A 1097 33.78 8.88 33.97
CA LEU A 1097 33.53 8.01 32.82
C LEU A 1097 32.21 7.26 33.03
N PRO A 1098 31.47 6.92 31.97
CA PRO A 1098 30.27 6.12 32.10
C PRO A 1098 30.60 4.72 32.61
N ASP A 1099 29.75 4.18 33.49
CA ASP A 1099 29.92 2.86 34.08
C ASP A 1099 29.87 1.80 32.96
N THR A 1100 30.91 0.96 32.85
CA THR A 1100 30.99 -0.09 31.82
C THR A 1100 30.45 -1.44 32.31
N GLY A 1101 30.01 -1.52 33.58
CA GLY A 1101 29.17 -2.60 34.06
C GLY A 1101 27.79 -2.51 33.40
N ALA A 1102 27.29 -3.62 32.86
CA ALA A 1102 25.96 -3.68 32.25
C ALA A 1102 24.91 -3.16 33.27
N PRO A 1103 24.19 -2.06 32.97
CA PRO A 1103 23.10 -1.62 33.84
C PRO A 1103 21.93 -2.59 33.71
N ASP A 1104 21.41 -3.05 34.85
CA ASP A 1104 20.24 -3.95 34.98
C ASP A 1104 18.89 -3.32 34.56
N THR A 1105 18.92 -2.25 33.76
CA THR A 1105 17.73 -1.59 33.21
C THR A 1105 18.02 -1.13 31.80
N ARG A 1106 17.50 -1.88 30.83
CA ARG A 1106 17.32 -1.43 29.44
C ARG A 1106 16.51 -0.13 29.44
N VAL A 1107 17.14 0.99 29.11
CA VAL A 1107 16.44 2.11 28.50
C VAL A 1107 16.54 1.91 27.01
N SER A 1108 15.51 1.29 26.44
CA SER A 1108 15.29 1.28 25.01
C SER A 1108 14.92 2.68 24.55
N LEU A 1109 15.63 3.22 23.56
CA LEU A 1109 15.24 4.44 22.85
C LEU A 1109 14.12 4.19 21.82
N SER A 1110 13.36 3.10 21.96
CA SER A 1110 12.20 2.76 21.11
C SER A 1110 10.88 2.68 21.87
N THR A 1111 10.76 3.29 23.05
CA THR A 1111 9.46 3.35 23.75
C THR A 1111 8.80 4.70 23.47
N ILE A 1112 7.79 4.66 22.60
CA ILE A 1112 6.70 5.64 22.49
C ILE A 1112 6.31 6.06 23.92
N GLN A 1113 6.41 7.35 24.28
CA GLN A 1113 5.82 7.80 25.54
C GLN A 1113 4.29 7.69 25.47
N PRO A 1114 3.62 7.29 26.56
CA PRO A 1114 2.18 7.43 26.66
C PRO A 1114 1.85 8.93 26.58
N VAL A 1115 0.83 9.29 25.79
CA VAL A 1115 0.18 10.60 25.90
C VAL A 1115 -0.27 10.76 27.37
N PRO A 1116 0.22 11.74 28.14
CA PRO A 1116 -0.51 12.21 29.30
C PRO A 1116 -1.61 13.17 28.82
N GLU A 1117 -2.66 13.23 29.62
CA GLU A 1117 -3.79 14.14 29.53
C GLU A 1117 -3.42 15.64 29.31
N PRO A 1118 -4.43 16.48 29.01
CA PRO A 1118 -4.31 17.74 28.30
C PRO A 1118 -3.66 18.81 29.18
N ASP A 1119 -2.52 19.33 28.74
CA ASP A 1119 -2.26 20.76 28.64
C ASP A 1119 -0.81 21.00 28.20
N SER A 1120 -0.65 21.91 27.24
CA SER A 1120 0.58 22.63 26.92
C SER A 1120 1.62 21.95 25.99
N PRO A 1121 2.39 22.77 25.26
CA PRO A 1121 2.37 22.72 23.80
C PRO A 1121 3.81 22.62 23.24
N LEU A 1122 3.94 22.55 21.91
CA LEU A 1122 5.20 22.75 21.15
C LEU A 1122 6.16 21.53 21.25
N ARG A 1123 6.54 20.74 20.22
CA ARG A 1123 6.91 20.83 18.77
C ARG A 1123 8.34 21.21 18.26
N LEU A 1124 9.34 20.31 18.32
CA LEU A 1124 10.67 20.35 17.64
C LEU A 1124 11.75 21.39 18.05
N ARG A 1125 13.02 20.98 18.09
CA ARG A 1125 14.05 21.34 17.06
C ARG A 1125 15.48 21.16 17.60
N ILE A 1126 16.25 20.28 16.97
CA ILE A 1126 17.17 20.59 15.85
C ILE A 1126 18.31 21.48 16.33
N GLN A 1127 19.54 21.04 16.16
CA GLN A 1127 20.37 21.46 15.02
C GLN A 1127 21.59 20.58 15.04
N GLY A 1128 21.98 20.03 13.90
CA GLY A 1128 22.76 20.78 12.92
C GLY A 1128 24.19 20.28 13.06
N MET A 1129 25.20 20.74 12.37
CA MET A 1129 25.32 21.44 11.12
C MET A 1129 26.78 21.36 10.72
N GLY A 1130 27.02 20.96 9.48
CA GLY A 1130 28.21 21.40 8.75
C GLY A 1130 29.46 20.64 9.12
N GLY A 1131 30.14 19.99 8.18
CA GLY A 1131 30.31 20.46 6.81
C GLY A 1131 31.28 21.62 6.88
N ILE A 1132 32.50 21.38 6.42
CA ILE A 1132 33.32 22.45 5.93
C ILE A 1132 33.58 22.06 4.46
N HIS A 1133 33.35 22.98 3.55
CA HIS A 1133 33.72 24.33 3.89
C HIS A 1133 32.62 25.27 4.40
#